data_AF-A0A9D3RX60-F1
#
_entry.id   AF-A0A9D3RX60-F1
#
_cell.length_a   1.000
_cell.length_b   1.000
_cell.length_c   1.000
_cell.angle_alpha   90.00
_cell.angle_beta   90.00
_cell.angle_gamma   90.00
#
_symmetry.space_group_name_H-M   'P 1'
#
loop_
_entity.id
_entity.type
_entity.pdbx_description
1 polymer ?
#
loop_
_entity_poly.entity_id
_entity_poly.type
_entity_poly.pdbx_seq_one_letter_code
_entity_poly.pdbx_strand_id
1 'polypeptide(L)'
;METTPSAFEATEARISALREGIVGALCAEVEQQRAADPAEQQRWSELSCRAQDELGALRCLLGSLKDAQVTSAQVEKWLDGAQAVLAGTFPRWGTLRNCRRSSTGVGERDGGHGHGSEADGGERERGADVRSTRPHQLGAASAGGAAGPVGDPEQAAPEPPGGGVGDPGEGGEFAEGLGGDAGMDGAGGREFLMRDFEYKSPEDLEGALDEMKRAKEDVLQKEVRVKILKDNINTLVAKSPPGGQDLMADLGGVLKNYQKLCDRFKSKCHTLEEVWSCWIELLQYLEMENGWLSNLEERVQATENLPESSEAVSEALESLESVLRHPGDNRTQIRELGQTLIDGGILDEIISEKLEAFNSRYDQLSHQAVNRQISLEQQLPQVRESEQALQALQTSLSQLDQTLTSYLTDRVDALQLPHEAQTIQAEIAAHEATLEDLRRRNVGSLPAVCPEGKAPRGGTMLDQLQRKLREISTKFQLFQKPANFEQRMLDCRRVLEGAKAELHVLDVREVEPEEIQTRLNGCMKLYKVLSEVKLEVETVIKTGRQIVQKQQTENPKSMDEQLTALKLLYNDLGAQVTEGKQDLEKALALSHKLQKESGCLREWLSATETALDQKNSAGSMPADIDAEIGWANGLLKELERRKAELTRVTESSAALQGLVEGSEETLEERLCALDAGWNRVRTGTEDWLSTVLNHQNEVEIFDENLAHISTWLYQTEIHLDETEKLPANEKEEVVKALQAELKDISLRVDSARDQAVILMTSRGPACREVVEPKLADLNRNFDKVSQHIRAARLSTSLEPVAVEMQEVQEVREVQAPVTLSSRQLLDFEGELLASLSALDAQQDPAQDDDKVDEEKAHVEEVLRRGEEVLLQIPDEAKKEELSRNLLRLQMQYTTLRELNILRVQQTTEVSHDGIAFSWSETRKEVSPGLLGAVVDQTSLEATPSREEVVEEEEVQEEEEEVVVVTEVKTPSLLPSDYLLDINKVLLAMADNELLLNSTELSRGLYEDFSSQEDALKNIKDSLERLEDQVAAIHERQPDAIQEASRSEVAQIGDALTQLNAEWDRVNRMYNDRKGCFDKAVEEWRHFHCDLNDLGQWVSEAEQVLADGKGPTAPLTRRRRRRTRR
;
A
#
# COMPACT_ATOMS: atom_id res chain seq x y z
N MET A 1 -63.66 -2.62 -45.29
CA MET A 1 -62.44 -2.02 -44.75
C MET A 1 -62.51 -2.18 -43.25
N GLU A 2 -61.76 -3.11 -42.70
CA GLU A 2 -61.55 -3.21 -41.25
C GLU A 2 -60.10 -2.79 -41.01
N THR A 3 -59.90 -1.73 -40.22
CA THR A 3 -58.59 -1.20 -39.90
C THR A 3 -57.97 -2.02 -38.78
N THR A 4 -56.92 -2.77 -39.09
CA THR A 4 -56.06 -3.39 -38.06
C THR A 4 -55.45 -2.28 -37.20
N PRO A 5 -55.46 -2.40 -35.86
CA PRO A 5 -54.85 -1.41 -34.98
C PRO A 5 -53.33 -1.33 -35.20
N SER A 6 -52.76 -0.17 -34.89
CA SER A 6 -51.33 0.07 -34.92
C SER A 6 -50.60 -0.81 -33.92
N ALA A 7 -49.36 -1.21 -34.25
CA ALA A 7 -48.48 -1.88 -33.29
C ALA A 7 -48.25 -1.04 -32.01
N PHE A 8 -48.32 0.29 -32.13
CA PHE A 8 -48.24 1.22 -30.99
C PHE A 8 -49.42 1.06 -30.03
N GLU A 9 -50.65 0.99 -30.54
CA GLU A 9 -51.87 0.80 -29.74
C GLU A 9 -51.84 -0.56 -29.02
N ALA A 10 -51.30 -1.59 -29.67
CA ALA A 10 -51.11 -2.91 -29.06
C ALA A 10 -50.08 -2.89 -27.92
N THR A 11 -49.01 -2.09 -28.02
CA THR A 11 -48.06 -1.92 -26.91
C THR A 11 -48.60 -1.04 -25.78
N GLU A 12 -49.34 0.03 -26.11
CA GLU A 12 -49.98 0.92 -25.12
C GLU A 12 -51.04 0.17 -24.30
N ALA A 13 -51.82 -0.71 -24.94
CA ALA A 13 -52.74 -1.61 -24.26
C ALA A 13 -52.01 -2.62 -23.34
N ARG A 14 -50.85 -3.16 -23.76
CA ARG A 14 -50.04 -4.09 -22.93
C ARG A 14 -49.41 -3.39 -21.72
N ILE A 15 -48.95 -2.16 -21.88
CA ILE A 15 -48.41 -1.33 -20.79
C ILE A 15 -49.52 -0.91 -19.83
N SER A 16 -50.72 -0.60 -20.35
CA SER A 16 -51.90 -0.29 -19.52
C SER A 16 -52.35 -1.51 -18.69
N ALA A 17 -52.40 -2.70 -19.30
CA ALA A 17 -52.71 -3.95 -18.59
C ALA A 17 -51.63 -4.33 -17.55
N LEU A 18 -50.35 -4.04 -17.82
CA LEU A 18 -49.28 -4.16 -16.83
C LEU A 18 -49.50 -3.18 -15.67
N ARG A 19 -49.79 -1.90 -15.95
CA ARG A 19 -50.08 -0.89 -14.93
C ARG A 19 -51.24 -1.30 -14.02
N GLU A 20 -52.34 -1.81 -14.57
CA GLU A 20 -53.47 -2.28 -13.77
C GLU A 20 -53.14 -3.54 -12.96
N GLY A 21 -52.37 -4.48 -13.51
CA GLY A 21 -51.89 -5.65 -12.77
C GLY A 21 -50.94 -5.29 -11.62
N ILE A 22 -50.04 -4.33 -11.85
CA ILE A 22 -49.06 -3.84 -10.86
C ILE A 22 -49.74 -3.08 -9.73
N VAL A 23 -50.60 -2.11 -10.07
CA VAL A 23 -51.35 -1.32 -9.07
C VAL A 23 -52.33 -2.21 -8.32
N GLY A 24 -53.04 -3.12 -9.00
CA GLY A 24 -53.96 -4.07 -8.35
C GLY A 24 -53.25 -5.02 -7.37
N ALA A 25 -52.08 -5.55 -7.73
CA ALA A 25 -51.29 -6.41 -6.85
C ALA A 25 -50.70 -5.63 -5.65
N LEU A 26 -50.15 -4.43 -5.88
CA LEU A 26 -49.62 -3.58 -4.81
C LEU A 26 -50.72 -3.16 -3.83
N CYS A 27 -51.89 -2.72 -4.31
CA CYS A 27 -53.00 -2.38 -3.43
C CYS A 27 -53.48 -3.59 -2.60
N ALA A 28 -53.57 -4.79 -3.21
CA ALA A 28 -54.00 -5.99 -2.50
C ALA A 28 -53.01 -6.43 -1.39
N GLU A 29 -51.70 -6.46 -1.67
CA GLU A 29 -50.70 -6.85 -0.66
C GLU A 29 -50.54 -5.75 0.42
N VAL A 30 -50.70 -4.46 0.08
CA VAL A 30 -50.70 -3.32 1.04
C VAL A 30 -51.91 -3.33 1.98
N GLU A 31 -53.10 -3.72 1.50
CA GLU A 31 -54.25 -3.94 2.40
C GLU A 31 -54.10 -5.19 3.26
N GLN A 32 -53.43 -6.24 2.75
CA GLN A 32 -53.24 -7.50 3.48
C GLN A 32 -52.10 -7.46 4.52
N GLN A 33 -51.09 -6.61 4.36
CA GLN A 33 -49.98 -6.41 5.31
C GLN A 33 -50.17 -5.25 6.29
N ARG A 34 -51.31 -4.56 6.27
CA ARG A 34 -51.56 -3.32 7.03
C ARG A 34 -51.70 -3.47 8.56
N ALA A 35 -51.20 -4.56 9.15
CA ALA A 35 -51.45 -4.96 10.52
C ALA A 35 -50.29 -5.75 11.19
N ALA A 36 -49.07 -5.18 11.24
CA ALA A 36 -48.03 -5.66 12.14
C ALA A 36 -47.01 -4.58 12.59
N ASP A 37 -46.21 -4.03 11.67
CA ASP A 37 -44.94 -3.37 12.01
C ASP A 37 -44.72 -2.03 11.27
N PRO A 38 -44.50 -0.90 11.98
CA PRO A 38 -44.13 0.39 11.37
C PRO A 38 -42.84 0.36 10.53
N ALA A 39 -41.89 -0.54 10.83
CA ALA A 39 -40.61 -0.61 10.12
C ALA A 39 -40.75 -1.18 8.70
N GLU A 40 -41.76 -2.03 8.45
CA GLU A 40 -42.07 -2.46 7.08
C GLU A 40 -42.80 -1.37 6.29
N GLN A 41 -43.62 -0.55 6.95
CA GLN A 41 -44.40 0.50 6.29
C GLN A 41 -43.50 1.50 5.54
N GLN A 42 -42.31 1.81 6.09
CA GLN A 42 -41.32 2.67 5.46
C GLN A 42 -40.71 2.04 4.18
N ARG A 43 -40.40 0.73 4.22
CA ARG A 43 -39.92 -0.04 3.05
C ARG A 43 -40.99 -0.17 1.98
N TRP A 44 -42.26 -0.36 2.35
CA TRP A 44 -43.37 -0.39 1.39
C TRP A 44 -43.58 0.98 0.72
N SER A 45 -43.37 2.10 1.42
CA SER A 45 -43.35 3.42 0.75
C SER A 45 -42.16 3.58 -0.20
N GLU A 46 -40.95 3.17 0.17
CA GLU A 46 -39.77 3.23 -0.73
C GLU A 46 -39.96 2.37 -1.99
N LEU A 47 -40.52 1.17 -1.85
CA LEU A 47 -40.85 0.29 -2.98
C LEU A 47 -41.99 0.87 -3.84
N SER A 48 -42.98 1.53 -3.23
CA SER A 48 -44.06 2.20 -3.95
C SER A 48 -43.57 3.40 -4.75
N CYS A 49 -42.69 4.24 -4.19
CA CYS A 49 -42.06 5.34 -4.92
C CYS A 49 -41.23 4.81 -6.09
N ARG A 50 -40.30 3.87 -5.85
CA ARG A 50 -39.48 3.30 -6.93
C ARG A 50 -40.32 2.65 -8.05
N ALA A 51 -41.43 1.99 -7.71
CA ALA A 51 -42.36 1.45 -8.71
C ALA A 51 -43.10 2.54 -9.51
N GLN A 52 -43.35 3.71 -8.92
CA GLN A 52 -43.89 4.88 -9.62
C GLN A 52 -42.82 5.58 -10.47
N ASP A 53 -41.58 5.68 -9.99
CA ASP A 53 -40.44 6.28 -10.69
C ASP A 53 -40.09 5.47 -11.95
N GLU A 54 -40.01 4.14 -11.84
CA GLU A 54 -39.82 3.21 -12.97
C GLU A 54 -40.98 3.28 -13.98
N LEU A 55 -42.24 3.42 -13.51
CA LEU A 55 -43.39 3.66 -14.39
C LEU A 55 -43.34 5.05 -15.06
N GLY A 56 -42.73 6.04 -14.41
CA GLY A 56 -42.43 7.36 -14.97
C GLY A 56 -41.38 7.26 -16.07
N ALA A 57 -40.25 6.59 -15.80
CA ALA A 57 -39.19 6.34 -16.77
C ALA A 57 -39.69 5.57 -18.00
N LEU A 58 -40.50 4.52 -17.80
CA LEU A 58 -41.14 3.79 -18.90
C LEU A 58 -42.13 4.65 -19.70
N ARG A 59 -42.81 5.62 -19.08
CA ARG A 59 -43.64 6.61 -19.78
C ARG A 59 -42.82 7.59 -20.61
N CYS A 60 -41.70 8.10 -20.08
CA CYS A 60 -40.79 8.96 -20.82
C CYS A 60 -40.18 8.23 -22.02
N LEU A 61 -39.72 6.98 -21.83
CA LEU A 61 -39.23 6.11 -22.91
C LEU A 61 -40.31 5.84 -23.97
N LEU A 62 -41.57 5.62 -23.59
CA LEU A 62 -42.67 5.46 -24.54
C LEU A 62 -42.97 6.76 -25.31
N GLY A 63 -42.76 7.92 -24.67
CA GLY A 63 -42.78 9.23 -25.33
C GLY A 63 -41.71 9.32 -26.42
N SER A 64 -40.44 9.12 -26.07
CA SER A 64 -39.32 9.17 -27.04
C SER A 64 -39.42 8.10 -28.15
N LEU A 65 -40.05 6.95 -27.87
CA LEU A 65 -40.34 5.91 -28.87
C LEU A 65 -41.45 6.30 -29.86
N LYS A 66 -42.17 7.41 -29.64
CA LYS A 66 -43.16 7.94 -30.58
C LYS A 66 -42.52 8.69 -31.75
N ASP A 67 -41.35 9.27 -31.53
CA ASP A 67 -40.62 10.10 -32.51
C ASP A 67 -39.60 9.29 -33.33
N ALA A 68 -39.12 8.17 -32.80
CA ALA A 68 -38.21 7.25 -33.48
C ALA A 68 -38.94 6.05 -34.09
N GLN A 69 -38.76 5.79 -35.40
CA GLN A 69 -39.35 4.63 -36.11
C GLN A 69 -38.65 3.29 -35.74
N VAL A 70 -38.74 2.90 -34.47
CA VAL A 70 -38.17 1.64 -33.94
C VAL A 70 -39.04 0.46 -34.34
N THR A 71 -38.43 -0.63 -34.81
CA THR A 71 -39.20 -1.81 -35.25
C THR A 71 -39.88 -2.50 -34.07
N SER A 72 -41.10 -3.01 -34.29
CA SER A 72 -41.89 -3.72 -33.26
C SER A 72 -41.13 -4.87 -32.58
N ALA A 73 -40.18 -5.51 -33.29
CA ALA A 73 -39.37 -6.60 -32.75
C ALA A 73 -38.30 -6.14 -31.74
N GLN A 74 -37.81 -4.89 -31.84
CA GLN A 74 -36.99 -4.29 -30.78
C GLN A 74 -37.84 -4.08 -29.52
N VAL A 75 -39.02 -3.48 -29.67
CA VAL A 75 -39.91 -3.13 -28.54
C VAL A 75 -40.39 -4.38 -27.79
N GLU A 76 -40.75 -5.45 -28.51
CA GLU A 76 -41.04 -6.77 -27.89
C GLU A 76 -39.87 -7.29 -27.04
N LYS A 77 -38.63 -7.21 -27.54
CA LYS A 77 -37.44 -7.63 -26.79
C LYS A 77 -37.20 -6.81 -25.52
N TRP A 78 -37.45 -5.50 -25.57
CA TRP A 78 -37.31 -4.62 -24.41
C TRP A 78 -38.42 -4.88 -23.37
N LEU A 79 -39.66 -5.11 -23.80
CA LEU A 79 -40.78 -5.48 -22.93
C LEU A 79 -40.57 -6.86 -22.28
N ASP A 80 -40.11 -7.87 -23.02
CA ASP A 80 -39.77 -9.20 -22.47
C ASP A 80 -38.59 -9.08 -21.47
N GLY A 81 -37.62 -8.20 -21.73
CA GLY A 81 -36.50 -7.90 -20.82
C GLY A 81 -36.95 -7.24 -19.52
N ALA A 82 -37.75 -6.17 -19.60
CA ALA A 82 -38.32 -5.50 -18.42
C ALA A 82 -39.21 -6.46 -17.61
N GLN A 83 -40.00 -7.31 -18.28
CA GLN A 83 -40.83 -8.32 -17.62
C GLN A 83 -39.99 -9.41 -16.92
N ALA A 84 -38.80 -9.73 -17.43
CA ALA A 84 -37.85 -10.63 -16.76
C ALA A 84 -37.21 -9.97 -15.51
N VAL A 85 -36.85 -8.68 -15.58
CA VAL A 85 -36.34 -7.93 -14.42
C VAL A 85 -37.38 -7.88 -13.31
N LEU A 86 -38.62 -7.51 -13.64
CA LEU A 86 -39.73 -7.41 -12.69
C LEU A 86 -40.11 -8.77 -12.07
N ALA A 87 -40.04 -9.86 -12.84
CA ALA A 87 -40.21 -11.22 -12.31
C ALA A 87 -39.07 -11.65 -11.36
N GLY A 88 -37.90 -11.04 -11.47
CA GLY A 88 -36.77 -11.21 -10.54
C GLY A 88 -36.95 -10.43 -9.23
N THR A 89 -37.51 -9.22 -9.27
CA THR A 89 -37.79 -8.42 -8.06
C THR A 89 -39.02 -8.88 -7.28
N PHE A 90 -40.03 -9.45 -7.96
CA PHE A 90 -41.26 -9.93 -7.31
C PHE A 90 -41.52 -11.43 -7.59
N PRO A 91 -40.90 -12.36 -6.83
CA PRO A 91 -40.96 -13.81 -7.10
C PRO A 91 -42.37 -14.45 -7.14
N ARG A 92 -43.39 -13.75 -6.64
CA ARG A 92 -44.79 -14.19 -6.67
C ARG A 92 -45.54 -13.88 -7.98
N TRP A 93 -45.02 -13.01 -8.86
CA TRP A 93 -45.73 -12.61 -10.10
C TRP A 93 -45.86 -13.73 -11.16
N GLY A 94 -45.19 -14.87 -10.98
CA GLY A 94 -45.12 -15.96 -11.96
C GLY A 94 -46.44 -16.67 -12.36
N THR A 95 -47.59 -16.28 -11.80
CA THR A 95 -48.89 -16.95 -12.00
C THR A 95 -49.84 -16.33 -13.03
N LEU A 96 -49.53 -15.18 -13.65
CA LEU A 96 -50.36 -14.58 -14.73
C LEU A 96 -49.83 -14.84 -16.16
N ARG A 97 -49.50 -16.11 -16.45
CA ARG A 97 -48.91 -16.55 -17.73
C ARG A 97 -49.87 -16.57 -18.94
N ASN A 98 -51.09 -16.02 -18.82
CA ASN A 98 -52.20 -16.24 -19.77
C ASN A 98 -52.47 -15.11 -20.78
N CYS A 99 -51.91 -13.91 -20.63
CA CYS A 99 -52.20 -12.78 -21.55
C CYS A 99 -51.63 -12.96 -22.99
N ARG A 100 -50.88 -14.03 -23.27
CA ARG A 100 -50.31 -14.31 -24.61
C ARG A 100 -51.26 -15.03 -25.58
N ARG A 101 -52.54 -15.21 -25.23
CA ARG A 101 -53.47 -16.14 -25.93
C ARG A 101 -54.58 -15.49 -26.76
N SER A 102 -54.53 -14.18 -27.00
CA SER A 102 -55.59 -13.40 -27.67
C SER A 102 -55.21 -12.79 -29.03
N SER A 103 -53.96 -12.92 -29.49
CA SER A 103 -53.49 -12.30 -30.75
C SER A 103 -52.95 -13.26 -31.83
N THR A 104 -53.00 -14.58 -31.61
CA THR A 104 -52.52 -15.58 -32.58
C THR A 104 -53.61 -16.57 -32.96
N GLY A 105 -54.34 -16.26 -34.03
CA GLY A 105 -55.27 -17.15 -34.71
C GLY A 105 -55.08 -17.06 -36.23
N VAL A 106 -55.03 -18.23 -36.89
CA VAL A 106 -54.75 -18.42 -38.34
C VAL A 106 -53.31 -18.04 -38.75
N GLY A 107 -52.47 -18.96 -39.26
CA GLY A 107 -52.58 -20.43 -39.36
C GLY A 107 -51.61 -21.03 -40.38
N GLU A 108 -51.26 -22.32 -40.21
CA GLU A 108 -50.76 -23.28 -41.23
C GLU A 108 -49.42 -22.95 -41.97
N ARG A 109 -48.58 -23.87 -42.46
CA ARG A 109 -48.35 -25.34 -42.32
C ARG A 109 -46.88 -25.58 -42.75
N ASP A 110 -46.06 -26.30 -41.99
CA ASP A 110 -45.64 -27.71 -42.22
C ASP A 110 -44.38 -27.90 -43.11
N GLY A 111 -43.54 -28.90 -42.78
CA GLY A 111 -42.27 -29.28 -43.44
C GLY A 111 -41.03 -28.41 -43.10
N GLY A 112 -39.81 -28.96 -42.93
CA GLY A 112 -39.42 -30.37 -42.77
C GLY A 112 -37.89 -30.63 -42.84
N HIS A 113 -37.34 -31.32 -41.84
CA HIS A 113 -36.09 -32.12 -41.79
C HIS A 113 -34.81 -31.70 -42.57
N GLY A 114 -33.68 -31.59 -41.85
CA GLY A 114 -32.32 -31.62 -42.43
C GLY A 114 -31.19 -31.63 -41.39
N HIS A 115 -30.53 -32.78 -41.20
CA HIS A 115 -29.28 -32.90 -40.40
C HIS A 115 -28.04 -32.53 -41.27
N GLY A 116 -26.98 -32.00 -40.65
CA GLY A 116 -25.67 -31.81 -41.30
C GLY A 116 -24.57 -31.37 -40.33
N SER A 117 -23.43 -32.08 -40.35
CA SER A 117 -22.31 -31.98 -39.38
C SER A 117 -21.41 -30.74 -39.50
N GLU A 118 -20.97 -30.28 -38.31
CA GLU A 118 -19.57 -30.02 -37.88
C GLU A 118 -18.63 -29.00 -38.55
N ALA A 119 -17.73 -28.51 -37.68
CA ALA A 119 -16.32 -28.17 -37.90
C ALA A 119 -15.93 -26.78 -38.46
N ASP A 120 -15.55 -25.93 -37.49
CA ASP A 120 -14.24 -25.23 -37.41
C ASP A 120 -13.90 -24.10 -38.40
N GLY A 121 -13.11 -23.13 -37.93
CA GLY A 121 -12.94 -21.82 -38.59
C GLY A 121 -11.63 -21.12 -38.25
N GLY A 122 -10.52 -21.66 -38.76
CA GLY A 122 -9.18 -21.07 -38.62
C GLY A 122 -8.72 -20.26 -39.85
N GLU A 123 -8.41 -18.97 -39.61
CA GLU A 123 -7.44 -18.12 -40.33
C GLU A 123 -7.46 -17.92 -41.88
N ARG A 124 -7.53 -16.61 -42.24
CA ARG A 124 -6.69 -15.89 -43.24
C ARG A 124 -7.04 -15.77 -44.74
N GLU A 125 -7.08 -14.49 -45.14
CA GLU A 125 -6.32 -13.83 -46.25
C GLU A 125 -6.93 -13.52 -47.65
N ARG A 126 -6.84 -12.21 -47.98
CA ARG A 126 -6.63 -11.54 -49.29
C ARG A 126 -7.77 -11.37 -50.32
N GLY A 127 -7.66 -10.27 -51.08
CA GLY A 127 -8.51 -9.90 -52.24
C GLY A 127 -9.32 -8.60 -52.00
N ALA A 128 -8.88 -7.34 -52.24
CA ALA A 128 -7.92 -6.70 -53.16
C ALA A 128 -8.54 -6.10 -54.45
N ASP A 129 -8.50 -4.76 -54.58
CA ASP A 129 -8.39 -3.96 -55.84
C ASP A 129 -8.07 -2.49 -55.45
N VAL A 130 -7.09 -1.74 -56.02
CA VAL A 130 -6.91 -1.17 -57.39
C VAL A 130 -7.71 0.14 -57.58
N ARG A 131 -7.17 1.30 -58.03
CA ARG A 131 -5.84 1.77 -58.52
C ARG A 131 -5.72 3.30 -58.24
N SER A 132 -4.60 3.84 -57.73
CA SER A 132 -3.39 4.34 -58.44
C SER A 132 -3.52 5.60 -59.33
N THR A 133 -2.87 6.70 -58.91
CA THR A 133 -1.96 7.49 -59.79
C THR A 133 -0.92 8.34 -59.03
N ARG A 134 0.26 8.47 -59.64
CA ARG A 134 1.44 9.36 -59.39
C ARG A 134 2.08 9.59 -60.80
N PRO A 135 3.17 10.38 -61.02
CA PRO A 135 4.10 11.02 -60.09
C PRO A 135 4.45 12.50 -60.42
N HIS A 136 5.37 13.12 -59.67
CA HIS A 136 6.70 13.51 -60.18
C HIS A 136 7.70 13.75 -59.03
N GLN A 137 8.98 13.98 -59.33
CA GLN A 137 10.11 14.07 -58.38
C GLN A 137 10.98 15.32 -58.63
N LEU A 138 11.96 15.55 -57.71
CA LEU A 138 13.17 16.42 -57.71
C LEU A 138 13.09 17.55 -56.67
N GLY A 139 14.15 17.87 -55.89
CA GLY A 139 15.42 17.15 -55.67
C GLY A 139 16.54 18.04 -55.05
N ALA A 140 17.36 17.48 -54.15
CA ALA A 140 18.50 18.12 -53.44
C ALA A 140 18.12 19.25 -52.43
N ALA A 141 18.96 19.72 -51.49
CA ALA A 141 20.39 19.46 -51.24
C ALA A 141 20.72 19.26 -49.72
N SER A 142 21.99 19.46 -49.31
CA SER A 142 22.59 18.94 -48.06
C SER A 142 23.35 19.99 -47.22
N ALA A 143 23.75 19.61 -45.99
CA ALA A 143 24.60 20.30 -45.00
C ALA A 143 23.96 21.52 -44.29
N GLY A 144 24.40 21.92 -43.08
CA GLY A 144 25.46 21.38 -42.21
C GLY A 144 25.22 21.83 -40.75
N GLY A 145 26.12 21.53 -39.80
CA GLY A 145 25.85 21.76 -38.37
C GLY A 145 26.96 22.38 -37.52
N ALA A 146 26.59 22.64 -36.25
CA ALA A 146 27.40 22.90 -35.05
C ALA A 146 28.02 24.30 -34.80
N ALA A 147 27.91 24.69 -33.52
CA ALA A 147 28.76 25.59 -32.71
C ALA A 147 28.74 27.12 -32.93
N GLY A 148 28.69 27.88 -31.82
CA GLY A 148 29.03 29.31 -31.75
C GLY A 148 28.08 30.17 -30.89
N PRO A 149 28.54 31.00 -29.92
CA PRO A 149 27.65 31.70 -28.98
C PRO A 149 27.76 33.26 -28.98
N VAL A 150 26.95 33.88 -28.10
CA VAL A 150 26.97 35.28 -27.61
C VAL A 150 26.23 36.34 -28.46
N GLY A 151 25.31 37.07 -27.80
CA GLY A 151 24.83 38.39 -28.22
C GLY A 151 23.35 38.65 -27.97
N ASP A 152 23.00 39.39 -26.91
CA ASP A 152 21.72 40.10 -26.81
C ASP A 152 21.60 41.16 -27.93
N PRO A 153 20.38 41.48 -28.40
CA PRO A 153 19.77 42.69 -27.87
C PRO A 153 18.23 42.67 -27.69
N GLU A 154 17.80 43.55 -26.77
CA GLU A 154 16.52 44.26 -26.63
C GLU A 154 15.23 43.91 -27.44
N GLN A 155 14.13 43.93 -26.65
CA GLN A 155 12.78 44.43 -26.96
C GLN A 155 11.73 43.53 -27.66
N ALA A 156 10.46 43.83 -27.29
CA ALA A 156 9.18 43.44 -27.89
C ALA A 156 8.74 41.95 -27.83
N ALA A 157 8.10 41.59 -26.72
CA ALA A 157 7.01 40.59 -26.71
C ALA A 157 5.66 41.32 -26.55
N PRO A 158 4.55 40.85 -27.17
CA PRO A 158 3.24 41.52 -27.09
C PRO A 158 2.37 40.99 -25.94
N GLU A 159 1.63 41.88 -25.28
CA GLU A 159 0.50 41.54 -24.40
C GLU A 159 -0.85 41.72 -25.12
N PRO A 160 -1.90 40.96 -24.76
CA PRO A 160 -3.27 41.23 -25.18
C PRO A 160 -3.88 42.43 -24.40
N PRO A 161 -4.79 43.21 -25.00
CA PRO A 161 -5.29 44.44 -24.38
C PRO A 161 -6.38 44.18 -23.33
N GLY A 162 -6.26 44.83 -22.17
CA GLY A 162 -7.36 44.96 -21.21
C GLY A 162 -8.31 46.11 -21.56
N GLY A 163 -9.63 45.88 -21.44
CA GLY A 163 -10.65 46.93 -21.49
C GLY A 163 -10.92 47.49 -20.09
N GLY A 164 -10.77 48.80 -19.91
CA GLY A 164 -10.94 49.47 -18.61
C GLY A 164 -12.36 49.94 -18.32
N VAL A 165 -12.67 50.15 -17.04
CA VAL A 165 -13.92 50.75 -16.55
C VAL A 165 -13.95 52.25 -16.85
N GLY A 166 -15.11 52.77 -17.25
CA GLY A 166 -15.38 54.20 -17.43
C GLY A 166 -16.85 54.54 -17.15
N ASP A 167 -17.07 55.63 -16.41
CA ASP A 167 -18.39 56.14 -15.97
C ASP A 167 -18.95 57.17 -17.01
N PRO A 168 -20.13 57.82 -16.86
CA PRO A 168 -21.03 58.05 -18.00
C PRO A 168 -20.89 59.45 -18.61
N GLY A 169 -21.27 59.59 -19.89
CA GLY A 169 -21.25 60.88 -20.60
C GLY A 169 -22.18 60.91 -21.82
N GLU A 170 -22.82 62.05 -22.00
CA GLU A 170 -23.90 62.36 -22.95
C GLU A 170 -23.62 62.06 -24.44
N GLY A 171 -24.65 61.54 -25.13
CA GLY A 171 -25.20 62.20 -26.32
C GLY A 171 -24.79 61.72 -27.73
N GLY A 172 -25.75 61.80 -28.66
CA GLY A 172 -25.49 61.96 -30.10
C GLY A 172 -25.99 60.85 -31.03
N GLU A 173 -27.14 61.10 -31.67
CA GLU A 173 -27.42 60.88 -33.10
C GLU A 173 -26.81 59.66 -33.83
N PHE A 174 -27.65 58.72 -34.31
CA PHE A 174 -27.91 58.54 -35.76
C PHE A 174 -29.03 57.53 -36.05
N ALA A 175 -30.23 58.01 -36.39
CA ALA A 175 -31.32 57.20 -36.96
C ALA A 175 -32.41 58.08 -37.63
N GLU A 176 -32.05 58.95 -38.58
CA GLU A 176 -33.05 59.54 -39.47
C GLU A 176 -33.68 58.46 -40.38
N GLY A 177 -34.97 58.59 -40.72
CA GLY A 177 -35.46 58.08 -42.00
C GLY A 177 -36.73 57.23 -42.04
N LEU A 178 -37.87 57.74 -41.54
CA LEU A 178 -39.16 57.60 -42.25
C LEU A 178 -40.10 58.78 -41.90
N GLY A 179 -39.93 59.91 -42.56
CA GLY A 179 -40.84 61.05 -42.46
C GLY A 179 -42.07 60.88 -43.35
N GLY A 180 -43.26 60.86 -42.76
CA GLY A 180 -44.56 60.95 -43.46
C GLY A 180 -45.32 62.19 -42.99
N ASP A 181 -45.28 63.27 -43.77
CA ASP A 181 -45.85 64.56 -43.41
C ASP A 181 -47.40 64.56 -43.48
N ALA A 182 -48.03 64.94 -42.36
CA ALA A 182 -49.46 65.24 -42.26
C ALA A 182 -49.64 66.31 -41.17
N GLY A 183 -50.02 67.52 -41.60
CA GLY A 183 -49.98 68.73 -40.78
C GLY A 183 -50.99 68.80 -39.62
N MET A 184 -50.76 69.79 -38.75
CA MET A 184 -51.61 70.15 -37.60
C MET A 184 -53.08 70.34 -37.98
N ASP A 185 -53.96 69.55 -37.33
CA ASP A 185 -55.09 70.10 -36.59
C ASP A 185 -55.56 69.10 -35.52
N GLY A 186 -56.04 69.58 -34.36
CA GLY A 186 -56.58 68.71 -33.29
C GLY A 186 -55.67 68.46 -32.08
N ALA A 187 -55.07 69.50 -31.50
CA ALA A 187 -54.20 69.44 -30.30
C ALA A 187 -54.92 69.10 -28.97
N GLY A 188 -56.00 68.32 -28.99
CA GLY A 188 -56.77 67.89 -27.81
C GLY A 188 -56.82 66.38 -27.57
N GLY A 189 -56.23 65.56 -28.45
CA GLY A 189 -56.36 64.09 -28.41
C GLY A 189 -55.21 63.32 -27.74
N ARG A 190 -54.10 63.97 -27.37
CA ARG A 190 -52.87 63.26 -26.94
C ARG A 190 -52.76 63.02 -25.43
N GLU A 191 -53.28 63.93 -24.59
CA GLU A 191 -53.21 63.78 -23.13
C GLU A 191 -54.10 62.64 -22.60
N PHE A 192 -55.13 62.23 -23.35
CA PHE A 192 -56.05 61.15 -22.96
C PHE A 192 -55.55 59.73 -23.30
N LEU A 193 -54.43 59.60 -24.04
CA LEU A 193 -53.89 58.29 -24.44
C LEU A 193 -52.80 57.76 -23.48
N MET A 194 -52.13 58.64 -22.74
CA MET A 194 -51.02 58.26 -21.84
C MET A 194 -51.48 57.65 -20.50
N ARG A 195 -52.79 57.65 -20.22
CA ARG A 195 -53.36 57.26 -18.92
C ARG A 195 -54.24 56.00 -18.98
N ASP A 196 -54.19 55.30 -20.11
CA ASP A 196 -55.11 54.23 -20.50
C ASP A 196 -54.53 52.81 -20.28
N PHE A 197 -53.28 52.71 -19.79
CA PHE A 197 -52.48 51.47 -19.78
C PHE A 197 -51.69 51.17 -18.49
N GLU A 198 -51.96 51.86 -17.37
CA GLU A 198 -51.32 51.60 -16.06
C GLU A 198 -51.81 50.29 -15.40
N TYR A 199 -51.39 49.12 -15.90
CA TYR A 199 -51.75 47.81 -15.34
C TYR A 199 -50.69 47.32 -14.35
N LYS A 200 -51.07 47.14 -13.08
CA LYS A 200 -50.13 46.75 -12.00
C LYS A 200 -50.04 45.26 -11.71
N SER A 201 -51.04 44.46 -12.08
CA SER A 201 -50.94 42.99 -12.02
C SER A 201 -51.25 42.33 -13.38
N PRO A 202 -50.71 41.13 -13.66
CA PRO A 202 -51.03 40.40 -14.89
C PRO A 202 -52.53 40.04 -14.96
N GLU A 203 -53.16 39.85 -13.80
CA GLU A 203 -54.59 39.56 -13.66
C GLU A 203 -55.46 40.76 -14.07
N ASP A 204 -55.04 42.00 -13.73
CA ASP A 204 -55.69 43.22 -14.22
C ASP A 204 -55.53 43.39 -15.73
N LEU A 205 -54.33 43.09 -16.27
CA LEU A 205 -54.03 43.21 -17.70
C LEU A 205 -54.81 42.18 -18.53
N GLU A 206 -54.86 40.92 -18.09
CA GLU A 206 -55.68 39.88 -18.71
C GLU A 206 -57.17 40.21 -18.61
N GLY A 207 -57.62 40.61 -17.41
CA GLY A 207 -59.01 40.99 -17.15
C GLY A 207 -59.49 42.14 -18.03
N ALA A 208 -58.68 43.19 -18.18
CA ALA A 208 -58.97 44.35 -19.04
C ALA A 208 -58.94 43.98 -20.53
N LEU A 209 -58.01 43.14 -20.97
CA LEU A 209 -57.98 42.61 -22.34
C LEU A 209 -59.26 41.80 -22.64
N ASP A 210 -59.70 40.95 -21.71
CA ASP A 210 -60.89 40.12 -21.88
C ASP A 210 -62.19 40.92 -21.78
N GLU A 211 -62.24 41.96 -20.94
CA GLU A 211 -63.34 42.93 -20.91
C GLU A 211 -63.41 43.77 -22.19
N MET A 212 -62.28 44.24 -22.71
CA MET A 212 -62.21 44.97 -23.99
C MET A 212 -62.67 44.09 -25.17
N LYS A 213 -62.32 42.80 -25.17
CA LYS A 213 -62.82 41.81 -26.15
C LYS A 213 -64.34 41.62 -26.06
N ARG A 214 -64.92 41.56 -24.85
CA ARG A 214 -66.39 41.50 -24.64
C ARG A 214 -67.07 42.78 -25.13
N ALA A 215 -66.53 43.95 -24.77
CA ALA A 215 -67.09 45.25 -25.19
C ALA A 215 -67.06 45.43 -26.72
N LYS A 216 -65.99 44.99 -27.39
CA LYS A 216 -65.87 44.93 -28.86
C LYS A 216 -66.98 44.08 -29.50
N GLU A 217 -67.31 42.93 -28.92
CA GLU A 217 -68.42 42.08 -29.38
C GLU A 217 -69.80 42.72 -29.11
N ASP A 218 -70.03 43.29 -27.92
CA ASP A 218 -71.28 43.99 -27.58
C ASP A 218 -71.56 45.20 -28.50
N VAL A 219 -70.51 45.90 -28.95
CA VAL A 219 -70.61 46.96 -29.97
C VAL A 219 -70.99 46.38 -31.32
N LEU A 220 -70.34 45.32 -31.77
CA LEU A 220 -70.66 44.64 -33.04
C LEU A 220 -72.11 44.11 -33.06
N GLN A 221 -72.64 43.64 -31.93
CA GLN A 221 -74.05 43.23 -31.83
C GLN A 221 -75.06 44.38 -32.05
N LYS A 222 -74.66 45.65 -31.86
CA LYS A 222 -75.52 46.80 -32.19
C LYS A 222 -75.56 47.11 -33.69
N GLU A 223 -74.61 46.62 -34.50
CA GLU A 223 -74.50 46.93 -35.93
C GLU A 223 -75.80 46.62 -36.71
N VAL A 224 -76.54 45.58 -36.31
CA VAL A 224 -77.86 45.24 -36.90
C VAL A 224 -78.91 46.32 -36.62
N ARG A 225 -78.95 46.88 -35.40
CA ARG A 225 -79.85 47.99 -35.06
C ARG A 225 -79.45 49.28 -35.77
N VAL A 226 -78.15 49.55 -35.84
CA VAL A 226 -77.58 50.69 -36.56
C VAL A 226 -77.96 50.65 -38.04
N LYS A 227 -77.95 49.46 -38.67
CA LYS A 227 -78.42 49.24 -40.05
C LYS A 227 -79.93 49.49 -40.18
N ILE A 228 -80.76 48.88 -39.31
CA ILE A 228 -82.23 49.08 -39.33
C ILE A 228 -82.61 50.55 -39.18
N LEU A 229 -82.02 51.28 -38.23
CA LEU A 229 -82.30 52.70 -38.01
C LEU A 229 -81.95 53.56 -39.23
N LYS A 230 -80.80 53.26 -39.85
CA LYS A 230 -80.33 53.93 -41.06
C LYS A 230 -81.26 53.69 -42.25
N ASP A 231 -81.67 52.44 -42.46
CA ASP A 231 -82.57 52.09 -43.56
C ASP A 231 -83.98 52.67 -43.34
N ASN A 232 -84.47 52.71 -42.09
CA ASN A 232 -85.71 53.38 -41.73
C ASN A 232 -85.70 54.87 -42.14
N ILE A 233 -84.66 55.64 -41.77
CA ILE A 233 -84.54 57.05 -42.20
C ILE A 233 -84.50 57.18 -43.72
N ASN A 234 -83.77 56.31 -44.43
CA ASN A 234 -83.70 56.37 -45.89
C ASN A 234 -85.10 56.20 -46.52
N THR A 235 -85.96 55.36 -45.95
CA THR A 235 -87.36 55.24 -46.40
C THR A 235 -88.25 56.40 -45.97
N LEU A 236 -87.95 57.08 -44.85
CA LEU A 236 -88.74 58.21 -44.34
C LEU A 236 -88.43 59.50 -45.12
N VAL A 237 -87.15 59.80 -45.35
CA VAL A 237 -86.69 60.90 -46.22
C VAL A 237 -87.26 60.77 -47.64
N ALA A 238 -87.33 59.54 -48.17
CA ALA A 238 -87.93 59.28 -49.48
C ALA A 238 -89.44 59.55 -49.54
N LYS A 239 -90.15 59.62 -48.39
CA LYS A 239 -91.57 60.00 -48.30
C LYS A 239 -91.79 61.51 -48.15
N SER A 240 -90.86 62.28 -47.54
CA SER A 240 -91.05 63.71 -47.25
C SER A 240 -89.71 64.49 -47.21
N PRO A 241 -89.34 65.23 -48.28
CA PRO A 241 -88.00 65.82 -48.39
C PRO A 241 -87.62 66.92 -47.37
N PRO A 242 -88.50 67.85 -46.95
CA PRO A 242 -88.08 68.96 -46.07
C PRO A 242 -87.76 68.52 -44.64
N GLY A 243 -88.72 67.90 -43.93
CA GLY A 243 -88.51 67.44 -42.56
C GLY A 243 -87.45 66.33 -42.44
N GLY A 244 -87.23 65.54 -43.49
CA GLY A 244 -86.23 64.46 -43.49
C GLY A 244 -84.77 64.92 -43.44
N GLN A 245 -84.46 66.19 -43.73
CA GLN A 245 -83.06 66.66 -43.78
C GLN A 245 -82.42 66.78 -42.39
N ASP A 246 -83.16 67.30 -41.40
CA ASP A 246 -82.65 67.45 -40.04
C ASP A 246 -82.42 66.08 -39.38
N LEU A 247 -83.37 65.14 -39.54
CA LEU A 247 -83.20 63.74 -39.12
C LEU A 247 -81.97 63.07 -39.76
N MET A 248 -81.69 63.37 -41.03
CA MET A 248 -80.50 62.81 -41.71
C MET A 248 -79.20 63.39 -41.13
N ALA A 249 -79.20 64.65 -40.67
CA ALA A 249 -78.05 65.25 -39.99
C ALA A 249 -77.81 64.60 -38.61
N ASP A 250 -78.86 64.41 -37.81
CA ASP A 250 -78.76 63.79 -36.47
C ASP A 250 -78.32 62.32 -36.55
N LEU A 251 -78.93 61.53 -37.44
CA LEU A 251 -78.45 60.17 -37.74
C LEU A 251 -77.01 60.20 -38.26
N GLY A 252 -76.66 61.15 -39.13
CA GLY A 252 -75.30 61.34 -39.61
C GLY A 252 -74.30 61.55 -38.46
N GLY A 253 -74.70 62.27 -37.42
CA GLY A 253 -73.95 62.43 -36.16
C GLY A 253 -73.80 61.11 -35.40
N VAL A 254 -74.91 60.43 -35.11
CA VAL A 254 -74.92 59.17 -34.34
C VAL A 254 -74.14 58.05 -35.06
N LEU A 255 -74.31 57.90 -36.37
CA LEU A 255 -73.54 56.95 -37.19
C LEU A 255 -72.03 57.28 -37.20
N LYS A 256 -71.66 58.56 -37.28
CA LYS A 256 -70.26 58.99 -37.25
C LYS A 256 -69.62 58.73 -35.90
N ASN A 257 -70.35 58.91 -34.79
CA ASN A 257 -69.85 58.59 -33.45
C ASN A 257 -69.78 57.07 -33.23
N TYR A 258 -70.77 56.29 -33.65
CA TYR A 258 -70.71 54.82 -33.65
C TYR A 258 -69.49 54.28 -34.42
N GLN A 259 -69.14 54.88 -35.56
CA GLN A 259 -67.94 54.48 -36.30
C GLN A 259 -66.64 54.81 -35.55
N LYS A 260 -66.52 56.02 -34.97
CA LYS A 260 -65.37 56.37 -34.09
C LYS A 260 -65.25 55.40 -32.92
N LEU A 261 -66.37 55.06 -32.28
CA LEU A 261 -66.44 54.12 -31.16
C LEU A 261 -65.88 52.76 -31.57
N CYS A 262 -66.33 52.22 -32.72
CA CYS A 262 -65.83 50.96 -33.28
C CYS A 262 -64.32 51.00 -33.54
N ASP A 263 -63.79 52.10 -34.07
CA ASP A 263 -62.38 52.20 -34.43
C ASP A 263 -61.47 52.47 -33.20
N ARG A 264 -61.96 53.21 -32.19
CA ARG A 264 -61.31 53.31 -30.87
C ARG A 264 -61.24 51.95 -30.18
N PHE A 265 -62.34 51.17 -30.17
CA PHE A 265 -62.33 49.82 -29.61
C PHE A 265 -61.34 48.89 -30.31
N LYS A 266 -61.27 48.90 -31.65
CA LYS A 266 -60.26 48.12 -32.40
C LYS A 266 -58.84 48.50 -31.98
N SER A 267 -58.54 49.80 -31.92
CA SER A 267 -57.23 50.32 -31.53
C SER A 267 -56.84 49.87 -30.11
N LYS A 268 -57.72 50.07 -29.12
CA LYS A 268 -57.46 49.74 -27.71
C LYS A 268 -57.45 48.24 -27.43
N CYS A 269 -58.18 47.42 -28.22
CA CYS A 269 -57.99 45.97 -28.22
C CYS A 269 -56.60 45.59 -28.71
N HIS A 270 -56.20 46.10 -29.88
CA HIS A 270 -54.98 45.68 -30.56
C HIS A 270 -53.73 45.97 -29.71
N THR A 271 -53.68 47.15 -29.08
CA THR A 271 -52.56 47.50 -28.19
C THR A 271 -52.52 46.63 -26.92
N LEU A 272 -53.67 46.22 -26.37
CA LEU A 272 -53.71 45.26 -25.25
C LEU A 272 -53.32 43.83 -25.69
N GLU A 273 -53.68 43.43 -26.92
CA GLU A 273 -53.29 42.15 -27.51
C GLU A 273 -51.77 42.10 -27.77
N GLU A 274 -51.16 43.21 -28.21
CA GLU A 274 -49.70 43.34 -28.37
C GLU A 274 -48.97 43.37 -27.02
N VAL A 275 -49.40 44.22 -26.08
CA VAL A 275 -48.80 44.32 -24.73
C VAL A 275 -48.85 42.98 -23.98
N TRP A 276 -49.97 42.27 -24.05
CA TRP A 276 -50.09 40.92 -23.48
C TRP A 276 -49.13 39.92 -24.16
N SER A 277 -48.97 40.02 -25.48
CA SER A 277 -48.02 39.17 -26.22
C SER A 277 -46.58 39.42 -25.77
N CYS A 278 -46.15 40.68 -25.65
CA CYS A 278 -44.83 41.04 -25.15
C CYS A 278 -44.57 40.54 -23.72
N TRP A 279 -45.59 40.57 -22.84
CA TRP A 279 -45.49 40.03 -21.48
C TRP A 279 -45.31 38.50 -21.47
N ILE A 280 -46.09 37.77 -22.27
CA ILE A 280 -45.95 36.31 -22.40
C ILE A 280 -44.62 35.92 -23.04
N GLU A 281 -44.14 36.68 -24.03
CA GLU A 281 -42.84 36.47 -24.67
C GLU A 281 -41.68 36.72 -23.70
N LEU A 282 -41.74 37.80 -22.91
CA LEU A 282 -40.78 38.07 -21.83
C LEU A 282 -40.73 36.94 -20.80
N LEU A 283 -41.88 36.44 -20.36
CA LEU A 283 -41.93 35.27 -19.46
C LEU A 283 -41.32 34.03 -20.10
N GLN A 284 -41.59 33.77 -21.38
CA GLN A 284 -41.05 32.62 -22.09
C GLN A 284 -39.51 32.67 -22.22
N TYR A 285 -38.93 33.82 -22.55
CA TYR A 285 -37.46 33.96 -22.52
C TYR A 285 -36.90 33.82 -21.10
N LEU A 286 -37.55 34.39 -20.08
CA LEU A 286 -37.13 34.24 -18.67
C LEU A 286 -37.17 32.78 -18.20
N GLU A 287 -38.14 31.97 -18.64
CA GLU A 287 -38.19 30.53 -18.37
C GLU A 287 -37.05 29.78 -19.08
N MET A 288 -36.75 30.10 -20.35
CA MET A 288 -35.65 29.49 -21.09
C MET A 288 -34.29 29.77 -20.43
N GLU A 289 -34.00 31.02 -20.08
CA GLU A 289 -32.74 31.39 -19.41
C GLU A 289 -32.64 30.81 -17.99
N ASN A 290 -33.75 30.72 -17.24
CA ASN A 290 -33.72 30.05 -15.93
C ASN A 290 -33.51 28.54 -16.05
N GLY A 291 -33.96 27.93 -17.15
CA GLY A 291 -33.60 26.55 -17.51
C GLY A 291 -32.10 26.40 -17.75
N TRP A 292 -31.50 27.27 -18.57
CA TRP A 292 -30.05 27.29 -18.80
C TRP A 292 -29.24 27.54 -17.52
N LEU A 293 -29.61 28.54 -16.70
CA LEU A 293 -28.95 28.81 -15.41
C LEU A 293 -28.98 27.61 -14.48
N SER A 294 -30.09 26.86 -14.45
CA SER A 294 -30.20 25.66 -13.61
C SER A 294 -29.33 24.50 -14.11
N ASN A 295 -29.09 24.41 -15.43
CA ASN A 295 -28.12 23.47 -15.99
C ASN A 295 -26.66 23.91 -15.75
N LEU A 296 -26.37 25.22 -15.81
CA LEU A 296 -25.06 25.76 -15.43
C LEU A 296 -24.76 25.48 -13.94
N GLU A 297 -25.75 25.65 -13.07
CA GLU A 297 -25.68 25.34 -11.64
C GLU A 297 -25.39 23.84 -11.39
N GLU A 298 -26.11 22.94 -12.06
CA GLU A 298 -25.86 21.49 -12.04
C GLU A 298 -24.43 21.16 -12.52
N ARG A 299 -23.96 21.78 -13.61
CA ARG A 299 -22.60 21.60 -14.13
C ARG A 299 -21.54 22.04 -13.13
N VAL A 300 -21.70 23.22 -12.52
CA VAL A 300 -20.74 23.74 -11.53
C VAL A 300 -20.65 22.80 -10.32
N GLN A 301 -21.79 22.37 -9.77
CA GLN A 301 -21.85 21.42 -8.64
C GLN A 301 -21.20 20.07 -8.98
N ALA A 302 -21.40 19.56 -10.20
CA ALA A 302 -20.76 18.32 -10.67
C ALA A 302 -19.22 18.40 -10.65
N THR A 303 -18.62 19.60 -10.72
CA THR A 303 -17.16 19.77 -10.65
C THR A 303 -16.60 19.80 -9.21
N GLU A 304 -17.41 19.85 -8.16
CA GLU A 304 -16.90 20.03 -6.78
C GLU A 304 -16.16 18.79 -6.26
N ASN A 305 -16.55 17.59 -6.71
CA ASN A 305 -16.10 16.30 -6.17
C ASN A 305 -15.37 15.44 -7.23
N LEU A 306 -14.49 16.05 -8.02
CA LEU A 306 -13.74 15.36 -9.07
C LEU A 306 -12.61 14.48 -8.49
N PRO A 307 -12.37 13.28 -9.06
CA PRO A 307 -11.21 12.46 -8.71
C PRO A 307 -9.90 13.05 -9.25
N GLU A 308 -8.77 12.73 -8.61
CA GLU A 308 -7.41 13.14 -8.98
C GLU A 308 -6.91 12.45 -10.27
N SER A 309 -7.56 12.69 -11.41
CA SER A 309 -7.11 12.22 -12.74
C SER A 309 -7.26 13.31 -13.80
N SER A 310 -6.30 13.38 -14.73
CA SER A 310 -6.32 14.35 -15.84
C SER A 310 -7.57 14.21 -16.71
N GLU A 311 -8.07 12.98 -16.91
CA GLU A 311 -9.23 12.71 -17.77
C GLU A 311 -10.50 13.32 -17.16
N ALA A 312 -10.77 13.08 -15.88
CA ALA A 312 -11.95 13.64 -15.21
C ALA A 312 -11.91 15.18 -15.09
N VAL A 313 -10.72 15.77 -14.89
CA VAL A 313 -10.57 17.24 -14.88
C VAL A 313 -10.77 17.84 -16.28
N SER A 314 -10.32 17.15 -17.35
CA SER A 314 -10.56 17.57 -18.74
C SER A 314 -12.04 17.45 -19.12
N GLU A 315 -12.68 16.31 -18.82
CA GLU A 315 -14.10 16.07 -19.11
C GLU A 315 -15.00 17.07 -18.36
N ALA A 316 -14.70 17.35 -17.08
CA ALA A 316 -15.42 18.35 -16.31
C ALA A 316 -15.27 19.76 -16.91
N LEU A 317 -14.06 20.15 -17.30
CA LEU A 317 -13.78 21.44 -17.96
C LEU A 317 -14.53 21.57 -19.29
N GLU A 318 -14.44 20.56 -20.16
CA GLU A 318 -15.17 20.52 -21.44
C GLU A 318 -16.70 20.56 -21.21
N SER A 319 -17.20 19.88 -20.17
CA SER A 319 -18.62 19.90 -19.81
C SER A 319 -19.11 21.27 -19.36
N LEU A 320 -18.25 22.08 -18.72
CA LEU A 320 -18.56 23.41 -18.23
C LEU A 320 -18.41 24.47 -19.34
N GLU A 321 -17.32 24.42 -20.11
CA GLU A 321 -17.12 25.21 -21.34
C GLU A 321 -18.30 25.06 -22.31
N SER A 322 -18.83 23.85 -22.47
CA SER A 322 -19.94 23.58 -23.39
C SER A 322 -21.22 24.36 -23.05
N VAL A 323 -21.46 24.66 -21.77
CA VAL A 323 -22.64 25.38 -21.28
C VAL A 323 -22.39 26.89 -21.19
N LEU A 324 -21.14 27.30 -20.90
CA LEU A 324 -20.73 28.71 -20.88
C LEU A 324 -20.76 29.41 -22.25
N ARG A 325 -20.81 28.68 -23.37
CA ARG A 325 -20.96 29.23 -24.73
C ARG A 325 -22.42 29.58 -25.07
N HIS A 326 -23.10 30.30 -24.20
CA HIS A 326 -24.49 30.70 -24.39
C HIS A 326 -24.65 31.82 -25.44
N PRO A 327 -25.63 31.77 -26.37
CA PRO A 327 -25.95 32.89 -27.27
C PRO A 327 -26.46 34.11 -26.49
N GLY A 328 -25.92 35.30 -26.76
CA GLY A 328 -26.31 36.53 -26.05
C GLY A 328 -27.73 37.03 -26.35
N ASP A 329 -28.34 36.55 -27.43
CA ASP A 329 -29.55 37.12 -28.05
C ASP A 329 -30.80 37.03 -27.13
N ASN A 330 -30.97 35.92 -26.40
CA ASN A 330 -32.05 35.79 -25.42
C ASN A 330 -31.97 36.88 -24.33
N ARG A 331 -30.74 37.16 -23.84
CA ARG A 331 -30.51 38.15 -22.79
C ARG A 331 -30.72 39.58 -23.29
N THR A 332 -30.55 39.85 -24.58
CA THR A 332 -30.94 41.15 -25.15
C THR A 332 -32.46 41.25 -25.31
N GLN A 333 -33.15 40.19 -25.74
CA GLN A 333 -34.62 40.20 -25.85
C GLN A 333 -35.33 40.35 -24.49
N ILE A 334 -34.86 39.68 -23.43
CA ILE A 334 -35.40 39.86 -22.07
C ILE A 334 -35.31 41.33 -21.62
N ARG A 335 -34.16 41.97 -21.87
CA ARG A 335 -33.94 43.37 -21.55
C ARG A 335 -34.80 44.30 -22.40
N GLU A 336 -34.90 44.05 -23.71
CA GLU A 336 -35.63 44.89 -24.66
C GLU A 336 -37.15 44.81 -24.46
N LEU A 337 -37.71 43.61 -24.29
CA LEU A 337 -39.13 43.42 -23.94
C LEU A 337 -39.45 43.95 -22.54
N GLY A 338 -38.58 43.69 -21.55
CA GLY A 338 -38.73 44.20 -20.19
C GLY A 338 -38.73 45.72 -20.12
N GLN A 339 -37.77 46.38 -20.77
CA GLN A 339 -37.72 47.84 -20.84
C GLN A 339 -38.93 48.42 -21.59
N THR A 340 -39.35 47.81 -22.69
CA THR A 340 -40.51 48.28 -23.48
C THR A 340 -41.81 48.28 -22.67
N LEU A 341 -42.00 47.28 -21.79
CA LEU A 341 -43.17 47.20 -20.90
C LEU A 341 -43.07 48.18 -19.73
N ILE A 342 -41.89 48.32 -19.12
CA ILE A 342 -41.62 49.31 -18.05
C ILE A 342 -41.84 50.74 -18.56
N ASP A 343 -41.29 51.10 -19.74
CA ASP A 343 -41.45 52.41 -20.37
C ASP A 343 -42.92 52.70 -20.74
N GLY A 344 -43.73 51.64 -20.94
CA GLY A 344 -45.17 51.72 -21.14
C GLY A 344 -46.00 51.83 -19.84
N GLY A 345 -45.37 51.77 -18.67
CA GLY A 345 -46.05 51.79 -17.37
C GLY A 345 -46.81 50.50 -17.03
N ILE A 346 -46.44 49.38 -17.63
CA ILE A 346 -47.15 48.10 -17.56
C ILE A 346 -46.32 47.10 -16.75
N LEU A 347 -46.90 46.60 -15.65
CA LEU A 347 -46.30 45.61 -14.75
C LEU A 347 -44.92 46.01 -14.20
N ASP A 348 -44.69 47.33 -14.08
CA ASP A 348 -43.39 47.97 -13.78
C ASP A 348 -42.68 47.36 -12.56
N GLU A 349 -43.38 47.26 -11.43
CA GLU A 349 -42.86 46.70 -10.18
C GLU A 349 -42.51 45.20 -10.32
N ILE A 350 -43.39 44.41 -10.98
CA ILE A 350 -43.27 42.95 -11.10
C ILE A 350 -42.20 42.55 -12.14
N ILE A 351 -42.10 43.28 -13.25
CA ILE A 351 -41.04 43.08 -14.24
C ILE A 351 -39.69 43.42 -13.61
N SER A 352 -39.60 44.54 -12.87
CA SER A 352 -38.37 44.94 -12.19
C SER A 352 -37.90 43.87 -11.18
N GLU A 353 -38.79 43.34 -10.33
CA GLU A 353 -38.47 42.26 -9.39
C GLU A 353 -38.00 40.99 -10.12
N LYS A 354 -38.69 40.57 -11.19
CA LYS A 354 -38.32 39.38 -11.98
C LYS A 354 -36.97 39.55 -12.68
N LEU A 355 -36.69 40.73 -13.23
CA LEU A 355 -35.42 41.04 -13.88
C LEU A 355 -34.28 41.14 -12.86
N GLU A 356 -34.49 41.76 -11.70
CA GLU A 356 -33.46 41.85 -10.65
C GLU A 356 -33.10 40.46 -10.08
N ALA A 357 -34.11 39.63 -9.79
CA ALA A 357 -33.90 38.25 -9.34
C ALA A 357 -33.18 37.40 -10.40
N PHE A 358 -33.54 37.55 -11.68
CA PHE A 358 -32.87 36.86 -12.79
C PHE A 358 -31.41 37.31 -12.94
N ASN A 359 -31.15 38.62 -13.02
CA ASN A 359 -29.81 39.18 -13.19
C ASN A 359 -28.90 38.82 -12.01
N SER A 360 -29.41 38.90 -10.77
CA SER A 360 -28.65 38.53 -9.57
C SER A 360 -28.22 37.05 -9.59
N ARG A 361 -29.14 36.13 -9.93
CA ARG A 361 -28.83 34.70 -10.09
C ARG A 361 -27.85 34.46 -11.25
N TYR A 362 -28.05 35.15 -12.38
CA TYR A 362 -27.19 35.07 -13.56
C TYR A 362 -25.75 35.46 -13.23
N ASP A 363 -25.54 36.64 -12.65
CA ASP A 363 -24.19 37.15 -12.34
C ASP A 363 -23.50 36.30 -11.28
N GLN A 364 -24.23 35.81 -10.26
CA GLN A 364 -23.68 34.92 -9.25
C GLN A 364 -23.22 33.58 -9.84
N LEU A 365 -24.06 32.89 -10.62
CA LEU A 365 -23.72 31.60 -11.23
C LEU A 365 -22.64 31.75 -12.31
N SER A 366 -22.69 32.81 -13.11
CA SER A 366 -21.66 33.14 -14.10
C SER A 366 -20.30 33.35 -13.45
N HIS A 367 -20.22 34.14 -12.36
CA HIS A 367 -18.98 34.32 -11.61
C HIS A 367 -18.49 33.01 -10.97
N GLN A 368 -19.38 32.17 -10.42
CA GLN A 368 -18.99 30.86 -9.87
C GLN A 368 -18.44 29.93 -10.96
N ALA A 369 -19.11 29.85 -12.10
CA ALA A 369 -18.71 29.01 -13.24
C ALA A 369 -17.37 29.45 -13.83
N VAL A 370 -17.15 30.74 -14.09
CA VAL A 370 -15.88 31.25 -14.63
C VAL A 370 -14.73 31.06 -13.64
N ASN A 371 -14.93 31.34 -12.35
CA ASN A 371 -13.92 31.06 -11.33
C ASN A 371 -13.59 29.57 -11.24
N ARG A 372 -14.58 28.68 -11.41
CA ARG A 372 -14.36 27.23 -11.38
C ARG A 372 -13.69 26.72 -12.65
N GLN A 373 -14.01 27.26 -13.84
CA GLN A 373 -13.30 27.00 -15.09
C GLN A 373 -11.81 27.33 -14.94
N ILE A 374 -11.48 28.56 -14.51
CA ILE A 374 -10.10 29.01 -14.29
C ILE A 374 -9.37 28.10 -13.27
N SER A 375 -10.07 27.66 -12.22
CA SER A 375 -9.54 26.72 -11.24
C SER A 375 -9.23 25.34 -11.85
N LEU A 376 -10.08 24.82 -12.73
CA LEU A 376 -9.86 23.54 -13.44
C LEU A 376 -8.73 23.65 -14.47
N GLU A 377 -8.67 24.74 -15.23
CA GLU A 377 -7.59 25.04 -16.18
C GLU A 377 -6.22 25.10 -15.49
N GLN A 378 -6.15 25.59 -14.26
CA GLN A 378 -4.92 25.61 -13.45
C GLN A 378 -4.58 24.24 -12.83
N GLN A 379 -5.59 23.46 -12.43
CA GLN A 379 -5.41 22.12 -11.86
C GLN A 379 -4.95 21.09 -12.92
N LEU A 380 -5.51 21.16 -14.14
CA LEU A 380 -5.27 20.20 -15.22
C LEU A 380 -3.78 19.99 -15.60
N PRO A 381 -2.94 21.03 -15.84
CA PRO A 381 -1.53 20.83 -16.13
C PRO A 381 -0.77 20.26 -14.93
N GLN A 382 -1.09 20.67 -13.70
CA GLN A 382 -0.45 20.18 -12.48
C GLN A 382 -0.70 18.67 -12.27
N VAL A 383 -1.93 18.22 -12.51
CA VAL A 383 -2.28 16.79 -12.48
C VAL A 383 -1.54 16.04 -13.59
N ARG A 384 -1.56 16.54 -14.83
CA ARG A 384 -0.85 15.93 -15.97
C ARG A 384 0.65 15.79 -15.75
N GLU A 385 1.33 16.81 -15.21
CA GLU A 385 2.74 16.73 -14.84
C GLU A 385 3.00 15.66 -13.78
N SER A 386 2.09 15.52 -12.81
CA SER A 386 2.22 14.55 -11.72
C SER A 386 2.04 13.10 -12.18
N GLU A 387 1.08 12.84 -13.08
CA GLU A 387 0.86 11.55 -13.73
C GLU A 387 2.05 11.17 -14.62
N GLN A 388 2.55 12.11 -15.42
CA GLN A 388 3.72 11.90 -16.27
C GLN A 388 4.98 11.61 -15.45
N ALA A 389 5.20 12.32 -14.35
CA ALA A 389 6.32 12.08 -13.44
C ALA A 389 6.24 10.68 -12.79
N LEU A 390 5.05 10.26 -12.34
CA LEU A 390 4.83 8.91 -11.80
C LEU A 390 5.07 7.82 -12.86
N GLN A 391 4.57 8.00 -14.09
CA GLN A 391 4.73 7.03 -15.18
C GLN A 391 6.18 6.93 -15.66
N ALA A 392 6.89 8.06 -15.75
CA ALA A 392 8.32 8.10 -16.06
C ALA A 392 9.15 7.39 -14.98
N LEU A 393 8.87 7.68 -13.71
CA LEU A 393 9.52 7.03 -12.57
C LEU A 393 9.25 5.51 -12.55
N GLN A 394 8.01 5.07 -12.76
CA GLN A 394 7.66 3.65 -12.85
C GLN A 394 8.42 2.92 -13.97
N THR A 395 8.57 3.58 -15.12
CA THR A 395 9.27 3.05 -16.29
C THR A 395 10.78 2.95 -16.02
N SER A 396 11.39 4.04 -15.55
CA SER A 396 12.83 4.11 -15.26
C SER A 396 13.26 3.14 -14.16
N LEU A 397 12.49 3.05 -13.06
CA LEU A 397 12.71 2.05 -12.02
C LEU A 397 12.60 0.62 -12.57
N SER A 398 11.67 0.35 -13.49
CA SER A 398 11.55 -0.99 -14.08
C SER A 398 12.66 -1.32 -15.09
N GLN A 399 13.30 -0.30 -15.70
CA GLN A 399 14.51 -0.47 -16.51
C GLN A 399 15.74 -0.75 -15.63
N LEU A 400 15.96 0.06 -14.58
CA LEU A 400 17.01 -0.16 -13.58
C LEU A 400 16.92 -1.56 -12.93
N ASP A 401 15.71 -2.01 -12.61
CA ASP A 401 15.46 -3.34 -12.05
C ASP A 401 15.88 -4.45 -13.02
N GLN A 402 15.62 -4.30 -14.32
CA GLN A 402 16.06 -5.24 -15.35
C GLN A 402 17.59 -5.22 -15.53
N THR A 403 18.20 -4.04 -15.68
CA THR A 403 19.66 -3.87 -15.85
C THR A 403 20.44 -4.49 -14.70
N LEU A 404 20.05 -4.20 -13.46
CA LEU A 404 20.67 -4.81 -12.27
C LEU A 404 20.43 -6.32 -12.19
N THR A 405 19.25 -6.79 -12.60
CA THR A 405 18.96 -8.24 -12.65
C THR A 405 19.83 -8.95 -13.69
N SER A 406 20.10 -8.34 -14.86
CA SER A 406 21.06 -8.89 -15.83
C SER A 406 22.48 -8.95 -15.26
N TYR A 407 23.00 -7.85 -14.68
CA TYR A 407 24.36 -7.85 -14.12
C TYR A 407 24.54 -8.88 -12.99
N LEU A 408 23.55 -9.02 -12.10
CA LEU A 408 23.55 -10.05 -11.05
C LEU A 408 23.49 -11.48 -11.62
N THR A 409 22.78 -11.70 -12.74
CA THR A 409 22.68 -13.00 -13.41
C THR A 409 23.98 -13.36 -14.13
N ASP A 410 24.55 -12.40 -14.86
CA ASP A 410 25.77 -12.55 -15.66
C ASP A 410 27.06 -12.48 -14.81
N ARG A 411 26.93 -12.23 -13.50
CA ARG A 411 28.04 -12.08 -12.53
C ARG A 411 28.98 -10.91 -12.85
N VAL A 412 28.41 -9.80 -13.31
CA VAL A 412 29.09 -8.52 -13.50
C VAL A 412 28.94 -7.70 -12.22
N ASP A 413 30.00 -7.01 -11.80
CA ASP A 413 30.03 -6.19 -10.58
C ASP A 413 30.45 -4.73 -10.81
N ALA A 414 30.23 -3.88 -9.80
CA ALA A 414 30.57 -2.46 -9.85
C ALA A 414 32.07 -2.14 -9.94
N LEU A 415 32.97 -3.12 -9.74
CA LEU A 415 34.42 -2.93 -9.99
C LEU A 415 34.75 -3.15 -11.46
N GLN A 416 33.99 -4.01 -12.15
CA GLN A 416 34.08 -4.22 -13.60
C GLN A 416 33.43 -3.07 -14.38
N LEU A 417 32.32 -2.50 -13.89
CA LEU A 417 31.60 -1.38 -14.50
C LEU A 417 31.51 -0.13 -13.58
N PRO A 418 32.64 0.54 -13.28
CA PRO A 418 32.68 1.61 -12.26
C PRO A 418 31.94 2.90 -12.66
N HIS A 419 31.88 3.26 -13.95
CA HIS A 419 31.06 4.39 -14.41
C HIS A 419 29.57 4.05 -14.40
N GLU A 420 29.18 2.86 -14.84
CA GLU A 420 27.78 2.41 -14.79
C GLU A 420 27.25 2.42 -13.35
N ALA A 421 28.07 1.96 -12.38
CA ALA A 421 27.75 2.01 -10.97
C ALA A 421 27.60 3.46 -10.45
N GLN A 422 28.31 4.44 -11.01
CA GLN A 422 28.13 5.86 -10.69
C GLN A 422 26.85 6.43 -11.30
N THR A 423 26.52 6.08 -12.55
CA THR A 423 25.27 6.45 -13.22
C THR A 423 24.06 5.91 -12.45
N ILE A 424 24.03 4.60 -12.17
CA ILE A 424 22.94 3.96 -11.42
C ILE A 424 22.80 4.55 -10.00
N GLN A 425 23.91 4.87 -9.31
CA GLN A 425 23.86 5.53 -8.01
C GLN A 425 23.24 6.93 -8.09
N ALA A 426 23.53 7.70 -9.16
CA ALA A 426 22.96 9.01 -9.37
C ALA A 426 21.47 8.95 -9.77
N GLU A 427 21.08 7.98 -10.60
CA GLU A 427 19.68 7.73 -10.98
C GLU A 427 18.84 7.31 -9.78
N ILE A 428 19.33 6.38 -8.94
CA ILE A 428 18.66 6.00 -7.69
C ILE A 428 18.46 7.22 -6.78
N ALA A 429 19.47 8.06 -6.60
CA ALA A 429 19.36 9.27 -5.76
C ALA A 429 18.38 10.31 -6.36
N ALA A 430 18.35 10.45 -7.70
CA ALA A 430 17.38 11.31 -8.38
C ALA A 430 15.94 10.76 -8.26
N HIS A 431 15.76 9.44 -8.31
CA HIS A 431 14.48 8.76 -8.11
C HIS A 431 14.00 8.81 -6.66
N GLU A 432 14.90 8.76 -5.68
CA GLU A 432 14.58 9.02 -4.26
C GLU A 432 14.07 10.46 -4.09
N ALA A 433 14.75 11.44 -4.69
CA ALA A 433 14.35 12.84 -4.65
C ALA A 433 12.98 13.09 -5.33
N THR A 434 12.75 12.61 -6.56
CA THR A 434 11.45 12.81 -7.24
C THR A 434 10.30 12.09 -6.53
N LEU A 435 10.55 10.94 -5.92
CA LEU A 435 9.55 10.22 -5.14
C LEU A 435 9.20 10.94 -3.82
N GLU A 436 10.17 11.58 -3.15
CA GLU A 436 9.86 12.50 -2.04
C GLU A 436 9.07 13.72 -2.51
N ASP A 437 9.41 14.30 -3.65
CA ASP A 437 8.76 15.49 -4.20
C ASP A 437 7.30 15.25 -4.60
N LEU A 438 6.99 14.05 -5.11
CA LEU A 438 5.63 13.60 -5.38
C LEU A 438 4.85 13.34 -4.07
N ARG A 439 5.51 12.86 -3.00
CA ARG A 439 4.88 12.78 -1.66
C ARG A 439 4.58 14.14 -1.06
N ARG A 440 5.48 15.12 -1.19
CA ARG A 440 5.25 16.50 -0.71
C ARG A 440 4.04 17.14 -1.38
N ARG A 441 3.74 16.73 -2.62
CA ARG A 441 2.56 17.11 -3.41
C ARG A 441 1.34 16.20 -3.19
N ASN A 442 1.42 15.21 -2.29
CA ASN A 442 0.36 14.22 -1.98
C ASN A 442 -0.18 13.44 -3.20
N VAL A 443 0.60 13.31 -4.28
CA VAL A 443 0.12 12.74 -5.55
C VAL A 443 -0.16 11.24 -5.40
N GLY A 444 -1.37 10.80 -5.78
CA GLY A 444 -1.74 9.39 -5.74
C GLY A 444 -1.96 8.85 -4.33
N SER A 445 -2.42 9.71 -3.41
CA SER A 445 -2.75 9.36 -2.02
C SER A 445 -3.96 8.41 -1.91
N LEU A 446 -4.81 8.38 -2.94
CA LEU A 446 -5.96 7.48 -3.04
C LEU A 446 -5.50 6.00 -3.10
N PRO A 447 -6.10 5.10 -2.30
CA PRO A 447 -5.87 3.67 -2.44
C PRO A 447 -6.45 3.16 -3.77
N ALA A 448 -5.76 2.21 -4.41
CA ALA A 448 -6.25 1.62 -5.66
C ALA A 448 -7.57 0.86 -5.43
N VAL A 449 -8.69 1.47 -5.84
CA VAL A 449 -10.04 0.88 -5.72
C VAL A 449 -10.23 -0.18 -6.78
N CYS A 450 -9.84 -1.43 -6.46
CA CYS A 450 -10.31 -2.58 -7.23
C CYS A 450 -11.82 -2.78 -6.99
N PRO A 451 -12.62 -3.08 -8.03
CA PRO A 451 -14.08 -3.24 -7.91
C PRO A 451 -14.54 -4.56 -7.22
N GLU A 452 -13.67 -5.21 -6.45
CA GLU A 452 -14.03 -6.34 -5.57
C GLU A 452 -13.66 -6.02 -4.11
N GLY A 453 -14.59 -6.27 -3.19
CA GLY A 453 -14.53 -5.86 -1.78
C GLY A 453 -13.52 -6.61 -0.91
N LYS A 454 -12.23 -6.53 -1.23
CA LYS A 454 -11.10 -6.95 -0.37
C LYS A 454 -10.03 -5.86 -0.39
N ALA A 455 -9.76 -5.27 0.77
CA ALA A 455 -8.71 -4.26 0.91
C ALA A 455 -7.37 -4.80 0.39
N PRO A 456 -6.72 -4.14 -0.59
CA PRO A 456 -5.48 -4.64 -1.15
C PRO A 456 -4.35 -4.61 -0.11
N ARG A 457 -3.49 -5.63 -0.11
CA ARG A 457 -2.26 -5.66 0.72
C ARG A 457 -1.16 -4.72 0.22
N GLY A 458 -1.34 -4.09 -0.94
CA GLY A 458 -0.53 -2.96 -1.40
C GLY A 458 -1.24 -1.65 -1.08
N GLY A 459 -0.50 -0.70 -0.51
CA GLY A 459 -0.97 0.68 -0.30
C GLY A 459 -1.00 1.50 -1.59
N THR A 460 -0.76 2.81 -1.46
CA THR A 460 -0.81 3.78 -2.57
C THR A 460 0.10 3.36 -3.73
N MET A 461 -0.18 3.89 -4.93
CA MET A 461 0.70 3.72 -6.10
C MET A 461 2.15 4.12 -5.76
N LEU A 462 2.30 5.22 -5.02
CA LEU A 462 3.59 5.74 -4.58
C LEU A 462 4.30 4.80 -3.57
N ASP A 463 3.57 4.11 -2.68
CA ASP A 463 4.14 3.06 -1.82
C ASP A 463 4.60 1.82 -2.60
N GLN A 464 3.99 1.54 -3.76
CA GLN A 464 4.44 0.48 -4.67
C GLN A 464 5.74 0.88 -5.36
N LEU A 465 5.85 2.12 -5.86
CA LEU A 465 7.11 2.65 -6.40
C LEU A 465 8.22 2.71 -5.34
N GLN A 466 7.92 3.10 -4.09
CA GLN A 466 8.93 3.11 -3.03
C GLN A 466 9.33 1.69 -2.60
N ARG A 467 8.48 0.67 -2.78
CA ARG A 467 8.88 -0.72 -2.56
C ARG A 467 9.84 -1.19 -3.65
N LYS A 468 9.49 -0.94 -4.92
CA LYS A 468 10.39 -1.15 -6.07
C LYS A 468 11.73 -0.44 -5.90
N LEU A 469 11.75 0.83 -5.48
CA LEU A 469 12.97 1.59 -5.25
C LEU A 469 13.85 0.97 -4.16
N ARG A 470 13.27 0.45 -3.06
CA ARG A 470 14.03 -0.33 -2.06
C ARG A 470 14.58 -1.62 -2.65
N GLU A 471 13.79 -2.36 -3.42
CA GLU A 471 14.21 -3.61 -4.09
C GLU A 471 15.39 -3.33 -5.03
N ILE A 472 15.32 -2.28 -5.85
CA ILE A 472 16.37 -1.79 -6.73
C ILE A 472 17.63 -1.40 -5.94
N SER A 473 17.49 -0.65 -4.84
CA SER A 473 18.62 -0.30 -3.98
C SER A 473 19.27 -1.52 -3.32
N THR A 474 18.51 -2.58 -2.98
CA THR A 474 19.10 -3.86 -2.53
C THR A 474 19.80 -4.63 -3.65
N LYS A 475 19.24 -4.67 -4.88
CA LYS A 475 19.92 -5.24 -6.05
C LYS A 475 21.21 -4.47 -6.37
N PHE A 476 21.21 -3.15 -6.22
CA PHE A 476 22.39 -2.31 -6.40
C PHE A 476 23.46 -2.58 -5.33
N GLN A 477 23.08 -2.75 -4.06
CA GLN A 477 24.00 -3.19 -3.00
C GLN A 477 24.64 -4.55 -3.31
N LEU A 478 23.87 -5.50 -3.85
CA LEU A 478 24.39 -6.80 -4.30
C LEU A 478 25.31 -6.65 -5.53
N PHE A 479 25.01 -5.77 -6.48
CA PHE A 479 25.86 -5.48 -7.64
C PHE A 479 27.20 -4.80 -7.25
N GLN A 480 27.25 -4.10 -6.11
CA GLN A 480 28.51 -3.59 -5.56
C GLN A 480 29.38 -4.66 -4.87
N LYS A 481 28.87 -5.88 -4.66
CA LYS A 481 29.66 -7.01 -4.15
C LYS A 481 30.54 -7.56 -5.29
N PRO A 482 31.86 -7.76 -5.10
CA PRO A 482 32.70 -8.35 -6.14
C PRO A 482 32.22 -9.76 -6.49
N ALA A 483 31.93 -10.00 -7.77
CA ALA A 483 31.18 -11.19 -8.20
C ALA A 483 31.95 -12.51 -8.00
N ASN A 484 33.29 -12.45 -7.95
CA ASN A 484 34.15 -13.59 -7.65
C ASN A 484 34.55 -13.72 -6.17
N PHE A 485 33.98 -12.91 -5.26
CA PHE A 485 34.35 -12.91 -3.84
C PHE A 485 34.13 -14.28 -3.16
N GLU A 486 32.94 -14.88 -3.31
CA GLU A 486 32.64 -16.20 -2.74
C GLU A 486 33.59 -17.28 -3.26
N GLN A 487 33.95 -17.24 -4.55
CA GLN A 487 34.90 -18.20 -5.11
C GLN A 487 36.28 -18.05 -4.46
N ARG A 488 36.81 -16.83 -4.35
CA ARG A 488 38.09 -16.59 -3.68
C ARG A 488 38.08 -16.98 -2.21
N MET A 489 36.99 -16.72 -1.48
CA MET A 489 36.83 -17.15 -0.09
C MET A 489 36.81 -18.68 0.04
N LEU A 490 36.15 -19.39 -0.87
CA LEU A 490 36.14 -20.85 -0.94
C LEU A 490 37.50 -21.42 -1.38
N ASP A 491 38.23 -20.74 -2.26
CA ASP A 491 39.58 -21.12 -2.69
C ASP A 491 40.58 -20.98 -1.55
N CYS A 492 40.59 -19.84 -0.83
CA CYS A 492 41.37 -19.66 0.38
C CYS A 492 41.04 -20.73 1.44
N ARG A 493 39.76 -21.01 1.69
CA ARG A 493 39.34 -22.08 2.62
C ARG A 493 39.88 -23.44 2.18
N ARG A 494 39.74 -23.79 0.90
CA ARG A 494 40.22 -25.08 0.36
C ARG A 494 41.74 -25.24 0.47
N VAL A 495 42.51 -24.17 0.27
CA VAL A 495 43.98 -24.21 0.45
C VAL A 495 44.36 -24.42 1.92
N LEU A 496 43.67 -23.76 2.86
CA LEU A 496 43.97 -23.92 4.29
C LEU A 496 43.53 -25.29 4.84
N GLU A 497 42.35 -25.80 4.47
CA GLU A 497 41.93 -27.15 4.86
C GLU A 497 42.82 -28.23 4.21
N GLY A 498 43.39 -27.96 3.01
CA GLY A 498 44.42 -28.81 2.40
C GLY A 498 45.72 -28.84 3.22
N ALA A 499 46.24 -27.67 3.60
CA ALA A 499 47.40 -27.57 4.48
C ALA A 499 47.16 -28.22 5.86
N LYS A 500 45.92 -28.17 6.37
CA LYS A 500 45.50 -28.87 7.60
C LYS A 500 45.48 -30.38 7.45
N ALA A 501 45.04 -30.91 6.31
CA ALA A 501 45.08 -32.35 6.04
C ALA A 501 46.52 -32.89 5.95
N GLU A 502 47.45 -32.08 5.44
CA GLU A 502 48.88 -32.39 5.39
C GLU A 502 49.64 -32.10 6.72
N LEU A 503 48.98 -31.62 7.77
CA LEU A 503 49.62 -31.25 9.06
C LEU A 503 50.37 -32.43 9.73
N HIS A 504 49.93 -33.67 9.50
CA HIS A 504 50.57 -34.91 9.97
C HIS A 504 52.03 -35.11 9.48
N VAL A 505 52.50 -34.24 8.59
CA VAL A 505 53.91 -34.13 8.19
C VAL A 505 54.79 -33.57 9.30
N LEU A 506 54.22 -32.85 10.28
CA LEU A 506 54.91 -32.39 11.49
C LEU A 506 55.17 -33.53 12.49
N ASP A 507 54.35 -34.58 12.48
CA ASP A 507 54.45 -35.73 13.38
C ASP A 507 55.80 -36.45 13.18
N VAL A 508 56.70 -36.34 14.18
CA VAL A 508 57.98 -37.07 14.21
C VAL A 508 57.84 -38.28 15.13
N ARG A 509 58.16 -39.46 14.60
CA ARG A 509 58.22 -40.73 15.36
C ARG A 509 59.56 -41.45 15.22
N GLU A 510 60.46 -40.90 14.39
CA GLU A 510 61.70 -41.55 13.99
C GLU A 510 62.88 -40.64 14.32
N VAL A 511 63.90 -41.23 14.93
CA VAL A 511 65.05 -40.53 15.52
C VAL A 511 66.10 -40.14 14.48
N GLU A 512 66.12 -40.78 13.31
CA GLU A 512 67.21 -40.62 12.33
C GLU A 512 67.21 -39.27 11.61
N PRO A 513 68.38 -38.63 11.39
CA PRO A 513 68.44 -37.31 10.78
C PRO A 513 67.82 -37.22 9.39
N GLU A 514 67.89 -38.29 8.58
CA GLU A 514 67.38 -38.28 7.20
C GLU A 514 65.85 -38.22 7.14
N GLU A 515 65.16 -38.87 8.10
CA GLU A 515 63.70 -38.84 8.21
C GLU A 515 63.22 -37.55 8.86
N ILE A 516 63.88 -37.06 9.92
CA ILE A 516 63.58 -35.73 10.49
C ILE A 516 63.79 -34.63 9.43
N GLN A 517 64.85 -34.72 8.62
CA GLN A 517 65.09 -33.80 7.50
C GLN A 517 64.00 -33.93 6.42
N THR A 518 63.45 -35.12 6.18
CA THR A 518 62.33 -35.35 5.25
C THR A 518 61.02 -34.75 5.77
N ARG A 519 60.74 -34.87 7.07
CA ARG A 519 59.62 -34.17 7.75
C ARG A 519 59.79 -32.65 7.69
N LEU A 520 60.98 -32.13 7.98
CA LEU A 520 61.32 -30.70 7.85
C LEU A 520 61.15 -30.20 6.40
N ASN A 521 61.55 -30.97 5.40
CA ASN A 521 61.32 -30.65 3.98
C ASN A 521 59.82 -30.62 3.63
N GLY A 522 58.99 -31.41 4.30
CA GLY A 522 57.54 -31.36 4.21
C GLY A 522 56.93 -30.14 4.91
N CYS A 523 57.34 -29.87 6.15
CA CYS A 523 56.96 -28.66 6.90
C CYS A 523 57.28 -27.37 6.13
N MET A 524 58.42 -27.32 5.44
CA MET A 524 58.79 -26.18 4.59
C MET A 524 57.89 -26.01 3.36
N LYS A 525 57.22 -27.06 2.86
CA LYS A 525 56.17 -26.93 1.84
C LYS A 525 54.90 -26.30 2.44
N LEU A 526 54.47 -26.74 3.62
CA LEU A 526 53.32 -26.14 4.33
C LEU A 526 53.57 -24.66 4.63
N TYR A 527 54.75 -24.33 5.14
CA TYR A 527 55.16 -22.94 5.39
C TYR A 527 55.13 -22.11 4.10
N LYS A 528 55.57 -22.68 2.97
CA LYS A 528 55.50 -22.02 1.67
C LYS A 528 54.03 -21.78 1.26
N VAL A 529 53.16 -22.79 1.31
CA VAL A 529 51.73 -22.66 0.93
C VAL A 529 51.03 -21.61 1.79
N LEU A 530 51.27 -21.59 3.10
CA LEU A 530 50.75 -20.56 4.02
C LEU A 530 51.30 -19.17 3.68
N SER A 531 52.56 -19.06 3.25
CA SER A 531 53.16 -17.78 2.85
C SER A 531 52.59 -17.24 1.53
N GLU A 532 52.28 -18.12 0.57
CA GLU A 532 51.71 -17.77 -0.74
C GLU A 532 50.22 -17.38 -0.63
N VAL A 533 49.42 -18.09 0.18
CA VAL A 533 47.99 -17.79 0.36
C VAL A 533 47.73 -16.60 1.30
N LYS A 534 48.72 -16.19 2.11
CA LYS A 534 48.60 -15.14 3.13
C LYS A 534 47.93 -13.86 2.62
N LEU A 535 48.42 -13.31 1.51
CA LEU A 535 47.92 -12.04 0.99
C LEU A 535 46.46 -12.16 0.55
N GLU A 536 46.07 -13.28 -0.07
CA GLU A 536 44.68 -13.47 -0.50
C GLU A 536 43.74 -13.76 0.69
N VAL A 537 44.22 -14.41 1.75
CA VAL A 537 43.47 -14.51 3.02
C VAL A 537 43.27 -13.11 3.64
N GLU A 538 44.30 -12.26 3.66
CA GLU A 538 44.20 -10.89 4.16
C GLU A 538 43.26 -10.01 3.31
N THR A 539 43.31 -10.09 1.97
CA THR A 539 42.40 -9.35 1.08
C THR A 539 40.97 -9.88 1.16
N VAL A 540 40.75 -11.19 1.25
CA VAL A 540 39.42 -11.80 1.45
C VAL A 540 38.82 -11.37 2.78
N ILE A 541 39.56 -11.43 3.90
CA ILE A 541 39.08 -10.98 5.21
C ILE A 541 38.73 -9.48 5.19
N LYS A 542 39.60 -8.64 4.60
CA LYS A 542 39.38 -7.19 4.51
C LYS A 542 38.18 -6.84 3.64
N THR A 543 38.05 -7.46 2.46
CA THR A 543 36.97 -7.20 1.50
C THR A 543 35.65 -7.75 2.02
N GLY A 544 35.64 -8.96 2.61
CA GLY A 544 34.46 -9.56 3.23
C GLY A 544 33.91 -8.72 4.39
N ARG A 545 34.79 -8.17 5.24
CA ARG A 545 34.39 -7.23 6.29
C ARG A 545 33.83 -5.93 5.74
N GLN A 546 34.34 -5.44 4.62
CA GLN A 546 33.76 -4.28 3.92
C GLN A 546 32.37 -4.58 3.33
N ILE A 547 32.18 -5.76 2.75
CA ILE A 547 30.87 -6.26 2.25
C ILE A 547 29.85 -6.30 3.39
N VAL A 548 30.22 -6.86 4.55
CA VAL A 548 29.38 -6.88 5.75
C VAL A 548 29.09 -5.47 6.26
N GLN A 549 30.10 -4.60 6.38
CA GLN A 549 29.94 -3.22 6.86
C GLN A 549 29.02 -2.39 5.97
N LYS A 550 29.06 -2.61 4.64
CA LYS A 550 28.19 -1.93 3.66
C LYS A 550 26.84 -2.62 3.43
N GLN A 551 26.53 -3.70 4.15
CA GLN A 551 25.31 -4.51 3.97
C GLN A 551 25.13 -5.09 2.56
N GLN A 552 26.24 -5.31 1.83
CA GLN A 552 26.27 -5.87 0.47
C GLN A 552 26.09 -7.41 0.47
N THR A 553 25.31 -7.93 1.42
CA THR A 553 25.05 -9.36 1.61
C THR A 553 23.79 -9.56 2.45
N GLU A 554 22.96 -10.53 2.06
CA GLU A 554 21.72 -10.90 2.76
C GLU A 554 21.99 -11.48 4.16
N ASN A 555 23.14 -12.10 4.37
CA ASN A 555 23.48 -12.86 5.58
C ASN A 555 24.79 -12.35 6.23
N PRO A 556 24.83 -11.11 6.75
CA PRO A 556 26.05 -10.48 7.25
C PRO A 556 26.67 -11.22 8.45
N LYS A 557 25.86 -11.88 9.29
CA LYS A 557 26.35 -12.70 10.42
C LYS A 557 27.15 -13.90 9.95
N SER A 558 26.55 -14.74 9.10
CA SER A 558 27.21 -15.93 8.56
C SER A 558 28.46 -15.56 7.75
N MET A 559 28.47 -14.40 7.09
CA MET A 559 29.66 -13.90 6.41
C MET A 559 30.80 -13.56 7.39
N ASP A 560 30.58 -12.75 8.44
CA ASP A 560 31.65 -12.45 9.40
C ASP A 560 32.06 -13.66 10.26
N GLU A 561 31.15 -14.59 10.55
CA GLU A 561 31.47 -15.90 11.14
C GLU A 561 32.41 -16.71 10.22
N GLN A 562 32.10 -16.82 8.93
CA GLN A 562 32.94 -17.55 7.96
C GLN A 562 34.33 -16.91 7.79
N LEU A 563 34.41 -15.58 7.77
CA LEU A 563 35.68 -14.83 7.67
C LEU A 563 36.50 -14.92 8.96
N THR A 564 35.84 -14.91 10.12
CA THR A 564 36.49 -15.11 11.42
C THR A 564 37.01 -16.53 11.56
N ALA A 565 36.25 -17.54 11.14
CA ALA A 565 36.71 -18.92 11.07
C ALA A 565 37.90 -19.10 10.11
N LEU A 566 37.88 -18.44 8.94
CA LEU A 566 39.01 -18.44 7.99
C LEU A 566 40.27 -17.81 8.60
N LYS A 567 40.12 -16.69 9.33
CA LYS A 567 41.21 -16.02 10.04
C LYS A 567 41.79 -16.89 11.15
N LEU A 568 40.93 -17.53 11.94
CA LEU A 568 41.35 -18.42 13.03
C LEU A 568 42.11 -19.63 12.46
N LEU A 569 41.59 -20.27 11.41
CA LEU A 569 42.27 -21.38 10.72
C LEU A 569 43.65 -20.99 10.17
N TYR A 570 43.78 -19.82 9.54
CA TYR A 570 45.07 -19.32 9.07
C TYR A 570 46.06 -19.08 10.22
N ASN A 571 45.60 -18.46 11.32
CA ASN A 571 46.44 -18.20 12.49
C ASN A 571 46.89 -19.48 13.19
N ASP A 572 45.98 -20.45 13.32
CA ASP A 572 46.19 -21.75 13.98
C ASP A 572 47.21 -22.60 13.21
N LEU A 573 47.00 -22.79 11.90
CA LEU A 573 47.98 -23.46 11.01
C LEU A 573 49.30 -22.68 10.94
N GLY A 574 49.25 -21.35 10.95
CA GLY A 574 50.43 -20.49 10.99
C GLY A 574 51.28 -20.76 12.24
N ALA A 575 50.66 -20.81 13.42
CA ALA A 575 51.34 -21.13 14.67
C ALA A 575 51.94 -22.56 14.62
N GLN A 576 51.10 -23.57 14.38
CA GLN A 576 51.49 -24.99 14.36
C GLN A 576 52.64 -25.26 13.38
N VAL A 577 52.61 -24.69 12.17
CA VAL A 577 53.70 -24.87 11.18
C VAL A 577 54.96 -24.07 11.54
N THR A 578 54.86 -22.95 12.27
CA THR A 578 56.08 -22.27 12.78
C THR A 578 56.71 -22.97 13.98
N GLU A 579 55.90 -23.50 14.89
CA GLU A 579 56.32 -24.26 16.07
C GLU A 579 56.92 -25.60 15.64
N GLY A 580 56.17 -26.40 14.88
CA GLY A 580 56.65 -27.66 14.30
C GLY A 580 57.89 -27.49 13.42
N LYS A 581 58.03 -26.39 12.66
CA LYS A 581 59.30 -26.08 11.96
C LYS A 581 60.45 -25.91 12.96
N GLN A 582 60.25 -25.12 14.02
CA GLN A 582 61.28 -24.84 15.00
C GLN A 582 61.68 -26.13 15.74
N ASP A 583 60.74 -26.99 16.07
CA ASP A 583 60.97 -28.25 16.77
C ASP A 583 61.60 -29.31 15.87
N LEU A 584 61.23 -29.39 14.60
CA LEU A 584 61.94 -30.17 13.58
C LEU A 584 63.40 -29.71 13.41
N GLU A 585 63.66 -28.40 13.42
CA GLU A 585 65.03 -27.85 13.36
C GLU A 585 65.83 -28.15 14.65
N LYS A 586 65.22 -28.09 15.83
CA LYS A 586 65.83 -28.54 17.10
C LYS A 586 66.13 -30.03 17.09
N ALA A 587 65.15 -30.87 16.73
CA ALA A 587 65.25 -32.32 16.73
C ALA A 587 66.32 -32.82 15.75
N LEU A 588 66.41 -32.22 14.56
CA LEU A 588 67.46 -32.54 13.59
C LEU A 588 68.86 -32.21 14.13
N ALA A 589 69.03 -31.05 14.78
CA ALA A 589 70.29 -30.66 15.39
C ALA A 589 70.68 -31.55 16.58
N LEU A 590 69.70 -31.94 17.41
CA LEU A 590 69.90 -32.87 18.54
C LEU A 590 70.20 -34.29 18.06
N SER A 591 69.52 -34.78 17.04
CA SER A 591 69.78 -36.09 16.44
C SER A 591 71.19 -36.18 15.84
N HIS A 592 71.62 -35.17 15.05
CA HIS A 592 73.01 -35.13 14.56
C HIS A 592 74.05 -35.02 15.70
N LYS A 593 73.77 -34.28 16.78
CA LYS A 593 74.64 -34.22 17.97
C LYS A 593 74.73 -35.58 18.66
N LEU A 594 73.57 -36.21 18.91
CA LEU A 594 73.46 -37.53 19.54
C LEU A 594 74.19 -38.61 18.73
N GLN A 595 73.95 -38.68 17.42
CA GLN A 595 74.60 -39.64 16.52
C GLN A 595 76.13 -39.47 16.51
N LYS A 596 76.63 -38.22 16.50
CA LYS A 596 78.06 -37.92 16.53
C LYS A 596 78.72 -38.23 17.87
N GLU A 597 78.12 -37.80 18.99
CA GLU A 597 78.70 -38.00 20.33
C GLU A 597 78.62 -39.48 20.75
N SER A 598 77.51 -40.18 20.44
CA SER A 598 77.38 -41.63 20.69
C SER A 598 78.27 -42.47 19.78
N GLY A 599 78.46 -42.09 18.51
CA GLY A 599 79.38 -42.77 17.59
C GLY A 599 80.82 -42.73 18.09
N CYS A 600 81.31 -41.52 18.43
CA CYS A 600 82.65 -41.33 18.98
C CYS A 600 82.88 -42.12 20.28
N LEU A 601 81.87 -42.15 21.16
CA LEU A 601 81.93 -42.92 22.41
C LEU A 601 81.95 -44.44 22.14
N ARG A 602 81.11 -44.93 21.21
CA ARG A 602 81.04 -46.35 20.82
C ARG A 602 82.32 -46.86 20.17
N GLU A 603 82.93 -46.06 19.28
CA GLU A 603 84.22 -46.36 18.66
C GLU A 603 85.32 -46.49 19.70
N TRP A 604 85.40 -45.54 20.66
CA TRP A 604 86.38 -45.60 21.74
C TRP A 604 86.14 -46.77 22.69
N LEU A 605 84.88 -47.05 23.06
CA LEU A 605 84.54 -48.21 23.89
C LEU A 605 84.97 -49.51 23.22
N SER A 606 84.64 -49.72 21.94
CA SER A 606 85.03 -50.92 21.19
C SER A 606 86.55 -51.07 21.01
N ALA A 607 87.26 -49.97 20.72
CA ALA A 607 88.73 -49.97 20.64
C ALA A 607 89.40 -50.26 22.00
N THR A 608 88.75 -49.88 23.10
CA THR A 608 89.23 -50.14 24.47
C THR A 608 88.92 -51.56 24.91
N GLU A 609 87.69 -52.02 24.70
CA GLU A 609 87.20 -53.38 24.96
C GLU A 609 88.08 -54.40 24.24
N THR A 610 88.33 -54.22 22.94
CA THR A 610 89.23 -55.10 22.18
C THR A 610 90.69 -55.05 22.62
N ALA A 611 91.20 -53.93 23.13
CA ALA A 611 92.56 -53.84 23.69
C ALA A 611 92.68 -54.53 25.06
N LEU A 612 91.62 -54.47 25.86
CA LEU A 612 91.47 -55.12 27.16
C LEU A 612 91.31 -56.65 27.01
N ASP A 613 90.46 -57.09 26.07
CA ASP A 613 90.30 -58.49 25.69
C ASP A 613 91.62 -59.11 25.20
N GLN A 614 92.43 -58.36 24.46
CA GLN A 614 93.76 -58.81 24.01
C GLN A 614 94.72 -59.07 25.19
N LYS A 615 94.66 -58.27 26.26
CA LYS A 615 95.44 -58.49 27.48
C LYS A 615 94.91 -59.67 28.29
N ASN A 616 93.60 -59.70 28.54
CA ASN A 616 92.93 -60.78 29.26
C ASN A 616 93.13 -62.16 28.57
N SER A 617 93.09 -62.18 27.23
CA SER A 617 93.30 -63.40 26.43
C SER A 617 94.76 -63.85 26.31
N ALA A 618 95.73 -63.02 26.71
CA ALA A 618 97.15 -63.34 26.54
C ALA A 618 97.61 -64.51 27.44
N GLY A 619 96.95 -64.74 28.58
CA GLY A 619 97.16 -65.87 29.50
C GLY A 619 98.49 -65.89 30.26
N SER A 620 99.54 -65.24 29.74
CA SER A 620 100.77 -64.90 30.47
C SER A 620 100.60 -63.56 31.16
N MET A 621 101.12 -63.44 32.38
CA MET A 621 101.35 -62.12 32.96
C MET A 621 102.47 -61.40 32.19
N PRO A 622 102.38 -60.07 31.99
CA PRO A 622 103.47 -59.27 31.42
C PRO A 622 104.70 -59.18 32.34
N ALA A 623 105.85 -58.86 31.74
CA ALA A 623 107.13 -58.73 32.46
C ALA A 623 107.28 -57.40 33.23
N ASP A 624 106.47 -56.39 32.91
CA ASP A 624 106.46 -55.07 33.54
C ASP A 624 105.10 -54.83 34.19
N ILE A 625 105.03 -55.18 35.48
CA ILE A 625 103.80 -55.14 36.30
C ILE A 625 103.41 -53.68 36.59
N ASP A 626 104.38 -52.82 36.88
CA ASP A 626 104.16 -51.39 37.15
C ASP A 626 103.60 -50.64 35.93
N ALA A 627 104.07 -50.95 34.72
CA ALA A 627 103.53 -50.38 33.49
C ALA A 627 102.06 -50.80 33.24
N GLU A 628 101.70 -52.03 33.61
CA GLU A 628 100.31 -52.54 33.48
C GLU A 628 99.37 -51.91 34.52
N ILE A 629 99.81 -51.79 35.78
CA ILE A 629 99.09 -51.06 36.82
C ILE A 629 98.93 -49.59 36.41
N GLY A 630 99.98 -48.98 35.88
CA GLY A 630 99.97 -47.62 35.33
C GLY A 630 99.00 -47.45 34.16
N TRP A 631 98.93 -48.44 33.25
CA TRP A 631 97.99 -48.46 32.13
C TRP A 631 96.54 -48.58 32.59
N ALA A 632 96.22 -49.54 33.47
CA ALA A 632 94.85 -49.73 33.96
C ALA A 632 94.36 -48.53 34.78
N ASN A 633 95.20 -47.97 35.66
CA ASN A 633 94.89 -46.73 36.37
C ASN A 633 94.79 -45.50 35.46
N GLY A 634 95.54 -45.47 34.35
CA GLY A 634 95.39 -44.47 33.29
C GLY A 634 94.05 -44.59 32.58
N LEU A 635 93.60 -45.82 32.31
CA LEU A 635 92.34 -46.10 31.65
C LEU A 635 91.11 -45.80 32.53
N LEU A 636 91.16 -46.11 33.82
CA LEU A 636 90.12 -45.70 34.78
C LEU A 636 90.00 -44.17 34.92
N LYS A 637 91.12 -43.43 34.81
CA LYS A 637 91.11 -41.96 34.76
C LYS A 637 90.53 -41.41 33.45
N GLU A 638 90.80 -42.07 32.32
CA GLU A 638 90.19 -41.71 31.02
C GLU A 638 88.69 -42.03 31.00
N LEU A 639 88.24 -43.11 31.65
CA LEU A 639 86.81 -43.38 31.90
C LEU A 639 86.17 -42.23 32.70
N GLU A 640 86.69 -41.86 33.87
CA GLU A 640 86.10 -40.74 34.62
C GLU A 640 86.17 -39.40 33.85
N ARG A 641 87.18 -39.18 32.99
CA ARG A 641 87.21 -38.02 32.07
C ARG A 641 86.11 -38.09 31.00
N ARG A 642 85.88 -39.26 30.41
CA ARG A 642 84.87 -39.51 29.35
C ARG A 642 83.44 -39.65 29.87
N LYS A 643 83.24 -39.74 31.18
CA LYS A 643 81.93 -39.71 31.82
C LYS A 643 81.10 -38.49 31.39
N ALA A 644 81.76 -37.35 31.17
CA ALA A 644 81.15 -36.14 30.62
C ALA A 644 80.89 -36.17 29.09
N GLU A 645 81.33 -37.20 28.36
CA GLU A 645 80.88 -37.51 27.00
C GLU A 645 79.58 -38.34 27.07
N LEU A 646 79.49 -39.32 27.99
CA LEU A 646 78.30 -40.12 28.25
C LEU A 646 77.10 -39.30 28.78
N THR A 647 77.30 -38.38 29.74
CA THR A 647 76.19 -37.53 30.23
C THR A 647 75.64 -36.63 29.13
N ARG A 648 76.49 -36.06 28.27
CA ARG A 648 76.04 -35.24 27.12
C ARG A 648 75.26 -36.05 26.09
N VAL A 649 75.59 -37.32 25.88
CA VAL A 649 74.78 -38.24 25.07
C VAL A 649 73.41 -38.46 25.70
N THR A 650 73.36 -38.72 27.01
CA THR A 650 72.11 -38.90 27.78
C THR A 650 71.23 -37.65 27.76
N GLU A 651 71.81 -36.48 28.03
CA GLU A 651 71.15 -35.15 27.97
C GLU A 651 70.57 -34.88 26.57
N SER A 652 71.32 -35.20 25.51
CA SER A 652 70.86 -34.99 24.12
C SER A 652 69.77 -35.97 23.71
N SER A 653 69.79 -37.17 24.29
CA SER A 653 68.77 -38.20 24.09
C SER A 653 67.46 -37.77 24.76
N ALA A 654 67.49 -37.37 26.04
CA ALA A 654 66.30 -36.89 26.75
C ALA A 654 65.72 -35.60 26.13
N ALA A 655 66.58 -34.69 25.65
CA ALA A 655 66.13 -33.49 24.93
C ALA A 655 65.52 -33.80 23.55
N LEU A 656 65.85 -34.94 22.94
CA LEU A 656 65.27 -35.40 21.67
C LEU A 656 63.97 -36.19 21.89
N GLN A 657 63.91 -37.00 22.96
CA GLN A 657 62.70 -37.69 23.42
C GLN A 657 61.55 -36.70 23.64
N GLY A 658 61.82 -35.57 24.31
CA GLY A 658 60.86 -34.48 24.51
C GLY A 658 60.43 -33.70 23.25
N LEU A 659 60.92 -34.06 22.06
CA LEU A 659 60.53 -33.47 20.76
C LEU A 659 60.05 -34.53 19.75
N VAL A 660 60.13 -35.83 20.06
CA VAL A 660 59.82 -36.93 19.14
C VAL A 660 58.98 -37.97 19.88
N GLU A 661 57.66 -37.81 19.83
CA GLU A 661 56.72 -38.70 20.53
C GLU A 661 56.88 -40.17 20.08
N GLY A 662 56.96 -41.07 21.05
CA GLY A 662 57.13 -42.50 20.81
C GLY A 662 58.56 -42.95 20.47
N SER A 663 59.56 -42.06 20.51
CA SER A 663 60.97 -42.44 20.32
C SER A 663 61.61 -43.14 21.53
N GLU A 664 60.93 -43.14 22.68
CA GLU A 664 61.46 -43.49 24.01
C GLU A 664 62.22 -44.82 24.02
N GLU A 665 61.56 -45.92 23.67
CA GLU A 665 62.13 -47.28 23.58
C GLU A 665 63.40 -47.30 22.70
N THR A 666 63.37 -46.67 21.52
CA THR A 666 64.49 -46.67 20.57
C THR A 666 65.68 -45.81 21.03
N LEU A 667 65.45 -44.84 21.93
CA LEU A 667 66.48 -44.01 22.53
C LEU A 667 67.08 -44.69 23.77
N GLU A 668 66.23 -45.28 24.62
CA GLU A 668 66.63 -46.07 25.79
C GLU A 668 67.48 -47.28 25.39
N GLU A 669 67.09 -48.05 24.36
CA GLU A 669 67.92 -49.14 23.82
C GLU A 669 69.33 -48.67 23.43
N ARG A 670 69.44 -47.49 22.80
CA ARG A 670 70.72 -46.92 22.35
C ARG A 670 71.58 -46.45 23.52
N LEU A 671 70.98 -45.91 24.58
CA LEU A 671 71.67 -45.56 25.82
C LEU A 671 72.12 -46.82 26.55
N CYS A 672 71.22 -47.78 26.79
CA CYS A 672 71.53 -49.05 27.46
C CYS A 672 72.67 -49.82 26.76
N ALA A 673 72.74 -49.80 25.42
CA ALA A 673 73.85 -50.40 24.67
C ALA A 673 75.21 -49.71 24.94
N LEU A 674 75.22 -48.38 25.12
CA LEU A 674 76.42 -47.62 25.47
C LEU A 674 76.81 -47.82 26.94
N ASP A 675 75.84 -47.76 27.87
CA ASP A 675 76.07 -48.02 29.29
C ASP A 675 76.54 -49.46 29.54
N ALA A 676 76.01 -50.45 28.80
CA ALA A 676 76.52 -51.81 28.86
C ALA A 676 77.97 -51.90 28.38
N GLY A 677 78.34 -51.23 27.27
CA GLY A 677 79.73 -51.17 26.80
C GLY A 677 80.66 -50.46 27.80
N TRP A 678 80.20 -49.35 28.35
CA TRP A 678 80.88 -48.57 29.37
C TRP A 678 81.16 -49.39 30.63
N ASN A 679 80.16 -50.13 31.11
CA ASN A 679 80.29 -50.97 32.28
C ASN A 679 81.21 -52.18 32.02
N ARG A 680 81.15 -52.84 30.85
CA ARG A 680 82.09 -53.92 30.52
C ARG A 680 83.55 -53.43 30.47
N VAL A 681 83.79 -52.27 29.86
CA VAL A 681 85.14 -51.67 29.82
C VAL A 681 85.62 -51.29 31.23
N ARG A 682 84.73 -50.73 32.09
CA ARG A 682 85.06 -50.46 33.50
C ARG A 682 85.40 -51.76 34.24
N THR A 683 84.47 -52.72 34.32
CA THR A 683 84.65 -53.92 35.15
C THR A 683 85.83 -54.73 34.68
N GLY A 684 86.01 -54.95 33.37
CA GLY A 684 87.18 -55.67 32.85
C GLY A 684 88.51 -54.96 33.16
N THR A 685 88.53 -53.63 33.27
CA THR A 685 89.74 -52.88 33.68
C THR A 685 90.00 -53.02 35.17
N GLU A 686 88.95 -53.05 35.99
CA GLU A 686 89.02 -53.30 37.44
C GLU A 686 89.44 -54.75 37.73
N ASP A 687 88.92 -55.72 36.98
CA ASP A 687 89.27 -57.16 37.01
C ASP A 687 90.72 -57.40 36.56
N TRP A 688 91.18 -56.74 35.48
CA TRP A 688 92.59 -56.79 35.06
C TRP A 688 93.50 -56.19 36.11
N LEU A 689 93.17 -55.01 36.64
CA LEU A 689 93.94 -54.36 37.70
C LEU A 689 94.02 -55.24 38.97
N SER A 690 92.90 -55.86 39.37
CA SER A 690 92.88 -56.82 40.48
C SER A 690 93.75 -58.05 40.17
N THR A 691 93.69 -58.59 38.96
CA THR A 691 94.49 -59.76 38.54
C THR A 691 96.00 -59.44 38.56
N VAL A 692 96.39 -58.26 38.11
CA VAL A 692 97.79 -57.79 38.12
C VAL A 692 98.27 -57.47 39.54
N LEU A 693 97.46 -56.81 40.38
CA LEU A 693 97.81 -56.53 41.78
C LEU A 693 97.89 -57.79 42.64
N ASN A 694 96.99 -58.75 42.45
CA ASN A 694 97.08 -60.06 43.11
C ASN A 694 98.39 -60.78 42.73
N HIS A 695 98.81 -60.68 41.46
CA HIS A 695 100.08 -61.24 41.04
C HIS A 695 101.30 -60.49 41.59
N GLN A 696 101.25 -59.15 41.66
CA GLN A 696 102.28 -58.36 42.34
C GLN A 696 102.48 -58.88 43.77
N ASN A 697 101.39 -59.04 44.52
CA ASN A 697 101.40 -59.59 45.88
C ASN A 697 101.90 -61.05 45.93
N GLU A 698 101.57 -61.92 44.96
CA GLU A 698 102.16 -63.27 44.86
C GLU A 698 103.70 -63.24 44.71
N VAL A 699 104.21 -62.32 43.90
CA VAL A 699 105.66 -62.15 43.65
C VAL A 699 106.36 -61.49 44.85
N GLU A 700 105.73 -60.50 45.49
CA GLU A 700 106.25 -59.84 46.69
C GLU A 700 106.34 -60.82 47.86
N ILE A 701 105.32 -61.65 48.11
CA ILE A 701 105.37 -62.70 49.15
C ILE A 701 106.49 -63.73 48.86
N PHE A 702 106.71 -64.08 47.59
CA PHE A 702 107.81 -64.96 47.21
C PHE A 702 109.18 -64.31 47.45
N ASP A 703 109.35 -63.03 47.09
CA ASP A 703 110.59 -62.28 47.34
C ASP A 703 110.83 -61.99 48.83
N GLU A 704 109.79 -61.79 49.65
CA GLU A 704 109.90 -61.71 51.12
C GLU A 704 110.37 -63.04 51.71
N ASN A 705 109.78 -64.17 51.29
CA ASN A 705 110.23 -65.49 51.72
C ASN A 705 111.68 -65.76 51.28
N LEU A 706 112.05 -65.42 50.04
CA LEU A 706 113.44 -65.49 49.58
C LEU A 706 114.38 -64.62 50.40
N ALA A 707 113.99 -63.38 50.73
CA ALA A 707 114.80 -62.47 51.53
C ALA A 707 115.00 -63.00 52.95
N HIS A 708 113.95 -63.52 53.58
CA HIS A 708 114.05 -64.13 54.91
C HIS A 708 114.91 -65.40 54.91
N ILE A 709 114.72 -66.31 53.96
CA ILE A 709 115.52 -67.54 53.88
C ILE A 709 116.97 -67.18 53.53
N SER A 710 117.22 -66.27 52.59
CA SER A 710 118.58 -65.83 52.25
C SER A 710 119.28 -65.19 53.45
N THR A 711 118.57 -64.38 54.24
CA THR A 711 119.09 -63.81 55.49
C THR A 711 119.48 -64.90 56.48
N TRP A 712 118.63 -65.90 56.69
CA TRP A 712 118.95 -67.05 57.54
C TRP A 712 120.11 -67.88 56.99
N LEU A 713 120.21 -68.09 55.67
CA LEU A 713 121.31 -68.82 55.03
C LEU A 713 122.65 -68.11 55.25
N TYR A 714 122.71 -66.79 55.08
CA TYR A 714 123.93 -66.01 55.36
C TYR A 714 124.29 -66.01 56.85
N GLN A 715 123.30 -65.83 57.74
CA GLN A 715 123.54 -65.89 59.20
C GLN A 715 124.01 -67.28 59.64
N THR A 716 123.43 -68.34 59.07
CA THR A 716 123.72 -69.73 59.43
C THR A 716 125.07 -70.20 58.90
N GLU A 717 125.46 -69.82 57.68
CA GLU A 717 126.82 -70.10 57.18
C GLU A 717 127.87 -69.43 58.09
N ILE A 718 127.65 -68.19 58.52
CA ILE A 718 128.51 -67.49 59.51
C ILE A 718 128.51 -68.22 60.86
N HIS A 719 127.34 -68.60 61.38
CA HIS A 719 127.23 -69.34 62.64
C HIS A 719 127.90 -70.72 62.55
N LEU A 720 127.91 -71.39 61.40
CA LEU A 720 128.61 -72.66 61.18
C LEU A 720 130.12 -72.47 61.12
N ASP A 721 130.60 -71.46 60.38
CA ASP A 721 132.01 -71.06 60.35
C ASP A 721 132.51 -70.74 61.77
N GLU A 722 131.71 -70.08 62.61
CA GLU A 722 132.03 -69.84 64.02
C GLU A 722 131.93 -71.10 64.88
N THR A 723 130.91 -71.94 64.66
CA THR A 723 130.72 -73.22 65.36
C THR A 723 131.88 -74.17 65.11
N GLU A 724 132.48 -74.21 63.92
CA GLU A 724 133.69 -75.01 63.64
C GLU A 724 134.87 -74.67 64.59
N LYS A 725 134.88 -73.50 65.22
CA LYS A 725 135.94 -73.05 66.13
C LYS A 725 135.71 -73.43 67.60
N LEU A 726 134.50 -73.86 67.97
CA LEU A 726 134.09 -74.19 69.35
C LEU A 726 134.61 -75.56 69.86
N PRO A 727 134.62 -75.81 71.19
CA PRO A 727 134.87 -77.15 71.75
C PRO A 727 133.72 -78.12 71.48
N ALA A 728 134.01 -79.43 71.48
CA ALA A 728 133.11 -80.47 70.97
C ALA A 728 131.73 -80.54 71.66
N ASN A 729 131.64 -80.24 72.96
CA ASN A 729 130.39 -80.31 73.72
C ASN A 729 129.44 -79.14 73.38
N GLU A 730 129.98 -77.93 73.24
CA GLU A 730 129.23 -76.73 72.83
C GLU A 730 128.83 -76.81 71.35
N LYS A 731 129.71 -77.36 70.51
CA LYS A 731 129.40 -77.70 69.11
C LYS A 731 128.15 -78.56 68.99
N GLU A 732 127.99 -79.59 69.82
CA GLU A 732 126.84 -80.49 69.73
C GLU A 732 125.52 -79.78 70.06
N GLU A 733 125.51 -78.84 71.02
CA GLU A 733 124.31 -78.06 71.35
C GLU A 733 123.96 -77.03 70.25
N VAL A 734 124.95 -76.30 69.72
CA VAL A 734 124.70 -75.35 68.61
C VAL A 734 124.28 -76.08 67.33
N VAL A 735 124.91 -77.21 67.00
CA VAL A 735 124.52 -78.04 65.84
C VAL A 735 123.15 -78.71 66.04
N LYS A 736 122.67 -78.90 67.27
CA LYS A 736 121.27 -79.30 67.55
C LYS A 736 120.29 -78.14 67.37
N ALA A 737 120.64 -76.93 67.82
CA ALA A 737 119.83 -75.73 67.61
C ALA A 737 119.66 -75.41 66.11
N LEU A 738 120.77 -75.36 65.36
CA LEU A 738 120.75 -75.16 63.91
C LEU A 738 120.01 -76.30 63.16
N GLN A 739 119.94 -77.51 63.70
CA GLN A 739 119.09 -78.59 63.16
C GLN A 739 117.60 -78.43 63.48
N ALA A 740 117.23 -77.69 64.52
CA ALA A 740 115.84 -77.33 64.79
C ALA A 740 115.40 -76.19 63.87
N GLU A 741 116.21 -75.14 63.75
CA GLU A 741 115.99 -74.03 62.81
C GLU A 741 115.95 -74.51 61.35
N LEU A 742 116.85 -75.42 60.95
CA LEU A 742 116.86 -76.00 59.61
C LEU A 742 115.53 -76.71 59.26
N LYS A 743 114.82 -77.29 60.25
CA LYS A 743 113.50 -77.90 60.01
C LYS A 743 112.42 -76.86 59.78
N ASP A 744 112.40 -75.80 60.60
CA ASP A 744 111.45 -74.69 60.44
C ASP A 744 111.66 -73.95 59.11
N ILE A 745 112.92 -73.63 58.79
CA ILE A 745 113.29 -73.00 57.53
C ILE A 745 113.06 -73.96 56.34
N SER A 746 113.19 -75.29 56.50
CA SER A 746 112.81 -76.22 55.42
C SER A 746 111.33 -76.07 55.06
N LEU A 747 110.43 -75.96 56.03
CA LEU A 747 109.00 -75.74 55.75
C LEU A 747 108.75 -74.43 54.98
N ARG A 748 109.54 -73.38 55.26
CA ARG A 748 109.47 -72.11 54.54
C ARG A 748 110.13 -72.17 53.16
N VAL A 749 111.19 -72.95 52.98
CA VAL A 749 111.80 -73.26 51.68
C VAL A 749 110.86 -74.09 50.81
N ASP A 750 110.17 -75.07 51.38
CA ASP A 750 109.18 -75.88 50.70
C ASP A 750 107.94 -75.04 50.33
N SER A 751 107.47 -74.16 51.23
CA SER A 751 106.47 -73.14 50.88
C SER A 751 106.93 -72.18 49.77
N ALA A 752 108.21 -71.79 49.73
CA ALA A 752 108.76 -70.92 48.68
C ALA A 752 108.93 -71.68 47.35
N ARG A 753 109.23 -72.99 47.39
CA ARG A 753 109.23 -73.88 46.23
C ARG A 753 107.82 -74.01 45.64
N ASP A 754 106.81 -74.24 46.47
CA ASP A 754 105.42 -74.36 46.04
C ASP A 754 104.89 -73.04 45.47
N GLN A 755 105.17 -71.90 46.13
CA GLN A 755 104.88 -70.56 45.58
C GLN A 755 105.56 -70.32 44.23
N ALA A 756 106.85 -70.65 44.11
CA ALA A 756 107.58 -70.54 42.86
C ALA A 756 106.99 -71.45 41.77
N VAL A 757 106.60 -72.68 42.09
CA VAL A 757 105.94 -73.59 41.13
C VAL A 757 104.62 -73.02 40.67
N ILE A 758 103.79 -72.47 41.56
CA ILE A 758 102.54 -71.80 41.20
C ILE A 758 102.83 -70.64 40.24
N LEU A 759 103.71 -69.71 40.62
CA LEU A 759 104.14 -68.57 39.78
C LEU A 759 104.63 -69.02 38.38
N MET A 760 105.58 -69.98 38.33
CA MET A 760 106.19 -70.47 37.09
C MET A 760 105.24 -71.30 36.20
N THR A 761 104.09 -71.77 36.71
CA THR A 761 103.15 -72.62 35.96
C THR A 761 101.84 -71.92 35.60
N SER A 762 101.32 -71.04 36.46
CA SER A 762 100.03 -70.36 36.24
C SER A 762 100.14 -68.97 35.64
N ARG A 763 101.32 -68.32 35.70
CA ARG A 763 101.51 -66.90 35.30
C ARG A 763 102.36 -66.69 34.04
N GLY A 764 102.74 -67.77 33.35
CA GLY A 764 103.40 -67.72 32.03
C GLY A 764 104.93 -67.55 32.06
N PRO A 765 105.58 -67.46 30.87
CA PRO A 765 107.04 -67.49 30.74
C PRO A 765 107.75 -66.28 31.35
N ALA A 766 107.18 -65.07 31.28
CA ALA A 766 107.81 -63.86 31.82
C ALA A 766 108.03 -63.94 33.34
N CYS A 767 107.03 -64.44 34.07
CA CYS A 767 107.17 -64.70 35.51
C CYS A 767 108.23 -65.78 35.79
N ARG A 768 108.31 -66.82 34.95
CA ARG A 768 109.32 -67.87 35.07
C ARG A 768 110.75 -67.36 34.90
N GLU A 769 111.02 -66.48 33.94
CA GLU A 769 112.37 -65.91 33.73
C GLU A 769 112.89 -65.14 34.95
N VAL A 770 111.99 -64.59 35.80
CA VAL A 770 112.33 -63.92 37.06
C VAL A 770 112.42 -64.90 38.24
N VAL A 771 111.50 -65.87 38.33
CA VAL A 771 111.35 -66.77 39.49
C VAL A 771 112.30 -67.97 39.45
N GLU A 772 112.51 -68.57 38.27
CA GLU A 772 113.36 -69.76 38.09
C GLU A 772 114.82 -69.55 38.54
N PRO A 773 115.54 -68.46 38.17
CA PRO A 773 116.91 -68.25 38.65
C PRO A 773 116.97 -68.01 40.16
N LYS A 774 116.01 -67.24 40.73
CA LYS A 774 115.92 -67.00 42.17
C LYS A 774 115.73 -68.32 42.95
N LEU A 775 114.83 -69.19 42.47
CA LEU A 775 114.61 -70.52 43.05
C LEU A 775 115.82 -71.45 42.89
N ALA A 776 116.52 -71.39 41.76
CA ALA A 776 117.71 -72.21 41.52
C ALA A 776 118.85 -71.85 42.48
N ASP A 777 119.12 -70.56 42.71
CA ASP A 777 120.12 -70.13 43.70
C ASP A 777 119.65 -70.37 45.15
N LEU A 778 118.35 -70.21 45.47
CA LEU A 778 117.79 -70.60 46.76
C LEU A 778 118.09 -72.08 47.06
N ASN A 779 117.70 -72.98 46.15
CA ASN A 779 117.93 -74.41 46.29
C ASN A 779 119.42 -74.73 46.45
N ARG A 780 120.26 -74.19 45.55
CA ARG A 780 121.71 -74.45 45.58
C ARG A 780 122.37 -73.95 46.86
N ASN A 781 121.89 -72.87 47.46
CA ASN A 781 122.46 -72.34 48.70
C ASN A 781 121.88 -73.03 49.94
N PHE A 782 120.58 -73.34 49.96
CA PHE A 782 119.97 -74.14 51.02
C PHE A 782 120.53 -75.56 51.09
N ASP A 783 120.82 -76.21 49.95
CA ASP A 783 121.47 -77.52 49.92
C ASP A 783 122.91 -77.49 50.44
N LYS A 784 123.69 -76.42 50.19
CA LYS A 784 125.03 -76.24 50.79
C LYS A 784 124.94 -76.11 52.31
N VAL A 785 124.18 -75.13 52.81
CA VAL A 785 124.03 -74.88 54.26
C VAL A 785 123.48 -76.14 54.94
N SER A 786 122.47 -76.79 54.35
CA SER A 786 121.96 -78.09 54.81
C SER A 786 123.03 -79.17 54.87
N GLN A 787 123.89 -79.28 53.85
CA GLN A 787 124.99 -80.26 53.83
C GLN A 787 126.08 -79.90 54.84
N HIS A 788 126.37 -78.62 55.08
CA HIS A 788 127.33 -78.18 56.10
C HIS A 788 126.82 -78.44 57.52
N ILE A 789 125.53 -78.17 57.83
CA ILE A 789 124.88 -78.58 59.09
C ILE A 789 124.93 -80.10 59.28
N ARG A 790 124.63 -80.88 58.23
CA ARG A 790 124.69 -82.35 58.26
C ARG A 790 126.14 -82.86 58.44
N ALA A 791 127.13 -82.20 57.84
CA ALA A 791 128.55 -82.52 58.00
C ALA A 791 129.06 -82.16 59.40
N ALA A 792 128.64 -81.03 59.97
CA ALA A 792 128.92 -80.64 61.35
C ALA A 792 128.30 -81.61 62.36
N ARG A 793 127.10 -82.14 62.08
CA ARG A 793 126.49 -83.24 62.84
C ARG A 793 127.32 -84.52 62.75
N LEU A 794 127.71 -84.94 61.54
CA LEU A 794 128.54 -86.14 61.37
C LEU A 794 129.92 -85.99 62.04
N SER A 795 130.48 -84.77 62.07
CA SER A 795 131.75 -84.45 62.73
C SER A 795 131.66 -84.33 64.26
N THR A 796 130.47 -84.14 64.82
CA THR A 796 130.21 -84.19 66.27
C THR A 796 129.79 -85.60 66.74
N SER A 797 129.22 -86.41 65.85
CA SER A 797 128.68 -87.75 66.13
C SER A 797 129.75 -88.86 66.20
N LEU A 798 130.78 -88.68 67.03
CA LEU A 798 131.67 -89.65 67.71
C LEU A 798 132.22 -90.87 66.91
N GLU A 799 133.53 -91.14 67.05
CA GLU A 799 134.30 -92.22 66.37
C GLU A 799 133.54 -93.56 66.21
N PRO A 800 133.62 -94.18 65.03
CA PRO A 800 132.40 -94.59 64.32
C PRO A 800 131.80 -95.92 64.79
N VAL A 801 130.58 -95.84 65.32
CA VAL A 801 129.72 -97.01 65.59
C VAL A 801 128.52 -96.98 64.63
N ALA A 802 128.40 -98.00 63.78
CA ALA A 802 127.31 -98.15 62.83
C ALA A 802 126.16 -99.00 63.41
N VAL A 803 125.05 -98.36 63.79
CA VAL A 803 123.84 -98.99 64.34
C VAL A 803 122.59 -98.15 63.97
N GLU A 804 121.68 -98.73 63.15
CA GLU A 804 120.18 -98.69 63.24
C GLU A 804 119.44 -97.30 63.31
N MET A 805 118.11 -97.10 63.14
CA MET A 805 116.99 -97.83 62.49
C MET A 805 115.79 -96.88 62.18
N GLN A 806 114.85 -97.36 61.36
CA GLN A 806 113.36 -97.31 61.43
C GLN A 806 112.63 -96.34 62.41
N GLU A 807 111.48 -95.64 62.17
CA GLU A 807 110.60 -95.20 61.04
C GLU A 807 109.50 -94.21 61.60
N VAL A 808 108.44 -93.86 60.84
CA VAL A 808 107.05 -93.47 61.32
C VAL A 808 106.86 -92.05 61.95
N GLN A 809 105.67 -91.43 62.10
CA GLN A 809 104.41 -91.24 61.31
C GLN A 809 103.45 -90.27 62.10
N GLU A 810 102.27 -89.91 61.55
CA GLU A 810 101.06 -89.28 62.21
C GLU A 810 101.21 -87.80 62.69
N VAL A 811 100.31 -86.82 62.47
CA VAL A 811 98.82 -86.68 62.41
C VAL A 811 98.11 -86.73 63.79
N ARG A 812 97.40 -85.65 64.21
CA ARG A 812 95.91 -85.59 64.47
C ARG A 812 95.39 -84.47 65.43
N GLU A 813 94.21 -83.91 65.08
CA GLU A 813 93.08 -83.25 65.83
C GLU A 813 93.22 -82.19 66.96
N VAL A 814 92.71 -80.97 66.67
CA VAL A 814 91.41 -80.35 67.11
C VAL A 814 90.89 -80.48 68.56
N GLN A 815 90.42 -79.35 69.13
CA GLN A 815 89.29 -79.27 70.09
C GLN A 815 88.37 -78.05 69.80
N ALA A 816 87.12 -78.07 70.30
CA ALA A 816 86.06 -77.08 70.02
C ALA A 816 85.11 -76.84 71.24
N PRO A 817 84.27 -75.77 71.27
CA PRO A 817 83.62 -75.26 72.50
C PRO A 817 82.15 -75.68 72.73
N VAL A 818 81.53 -75.13 73.78
CA VAL A 818 80.18 -75.44 74.31
C VAL A 818 79.12 -74.42 73.83
N THR A 819 77.85 -74.84 73.72
CA THR A 819 76.75 -74.11 73.05
C THR A 819 75.48 -73.99 73.91
N LEU A 820 74.51 -73.17 73.45
CA LEU A 820 73.28 -72.79 74.17
C LEU A 820 72.08 -73.75 73.96
N SER A 821 71.06 -73.59 74.82
CA SER A 821 69.89 -74.48 74.86
C SER A 821 68.84 -74.12 73.80
N SER A 822 68.50 -75.10 72.95
CA SER A 822 67.62 -74.92 71.78
C SER A 822 66.19 -74.44 72.07
N ARG A 823 65.76 -74.41 73.33
CA ARG A 823 64.42 -73.93 73.72
C ARG A 823 64.29 -72.41 73.61
N GLN A 824 65.33 -71.67 74.02
CA GLN A 824 65.31 -70.20 74.02
C GLN A 824 65.33 -69.61 72.59
N LEU A 825 65.83 -70.37 71.62
CA LEU A 825 65.81 -70.01 70.20
C LEU A 825 64.38 -70.01 69.64
N LEU A 826 63.64 -71.12 69.84
CA LEU A 826 62.28 -71.31 69.35
C LEU A 826 61.29 -70.29 69.92
N ASP A 827 61.45 -69.92 71.20
CA ASP A 827 60.60 -68.92 71.85
C ASP A 827 60.79 -67.52 71.20
N PHE A 828 62.00 -67.18 70.72
CA PHE A 828 62.28 -65.91 70.00
C PHE A 828 61.92 -65.95 68.52
N GLU A 829 62.13 -67.09 67.83
CA GLU A 829 61.68 -67.29 66.44
C GLU A 829 60.16 -67.08 66.31
N GLY A 830 59.38 -67.51 67.30
CA GLY A 830 57.94 -67.26 67.37
C GLY A 830 57.56 -65.79 67.59
N GLU A 831 58.33 -65.06 68.39
CA GLU A 831 58.14 -63.63 68.65
C GLU A 831 58.40 -62.79 67.39
N LEU A 832 59.52 -63.06 66.70
CA LEU A 832 59.90 -62.39 65.45
C LEU A 832 58.87 -62.60 64.33
N LEU A 833 58.34 -63.82 64.18
CA LEU A 833 57.28 -64.12 63.21
C LEU A 833 55.94 -63.45 63.55
N ALA A 834 55.63 -63.24 64.83
CA ALA A 834 54.44 -62.51 65.26
C ALA A 834 54.53 -61.02 64.89
N SER A 835 55.68 -60.37 65.14
CA SER A 835 55.90 -58.96 64.74
C SER A 835 55.82 -58.78 63.22
N LEU A 836 56.42 -59.67 62.44
CA LEU A 836 56.28 -59.67 60.97
C LEU A 836 54.82 -59.76 60.51
N SER A 837 54.04 -60.67 61.10
CA SER A 837 52.62 -60.84 60.78
C SER A 837 51.73 -59.67 61.23
N ALA A 838 52.18 -58.83 62.16
CA ALA A 838 51.45 -57.64 62.59
C ALA A 838 51.56 -56.50 61.56
N LEU A 839 52.77 -56.25 61.04
CA LEU A 839 52.99 -55.23 60.00
C LEU A 839 52.26 -55.58 58.68
N ASP A 840 52.24 -56.85 58.29
CA ASP A 840 51.51 -57.32 57.09
C ASP A 840 49.97 -57.13 57.21
N ALA A 841 49.42 -56.86 58.41
CA ALA A 841 47.99 -56.74 58.66
C ALA A 841 47.45 -55.28 58.70
N GLN A 842 48.31 -54.26 58.74
CA GLN A 842 47.90 -52.85 58.84
C GLN A 842 47.73 -52.19 57.46
N GLN A 843 46.49 -52.11 56.96
CA GLN A 843 46.15 -51.39 55.72
C GLN A 843 44.92 -50.46 55.82
N ASP A 844 44.34 -50.28 57.01
CA ASP A 844 43.11 -49.49 57.22
C ASP A 844 43.41 -48.04 57.65
N PRO A 845 42.80 -46.98 57.05
CA PRO A 845 43.42 -45.65 57.02
C PRO A 845 42.88 -44.65 58.07
N ALA A 846 42.83 -45.02 59.36
CA ALA A 846 42.46 -44.09 60.44
C ALA A 846 42.91 -44.54 61.86
N GLN A 847 44.07 -44.08 62.35
CA GLN A 847 44.49 -44.17 63.77
C GLN A 847 45.28 -42.92 64.20
N ASP A 848 45.33 -42.64 65.51
CA ASP A 848 46.03 -41.50 66.13
C ASP A 848 47.56 -41.56 66.00
N ASP A 849 48.21 -40.39 65.90
CA ASP A 849 49.66 -40.22 65.88
C ASP A 849 50.34 -40.88 67.10
N ASP A 850 49.75 -40.76 68.29
CA ASP A 850 50.29 -41.28 69.56
C ASP A 850 50.56 -42.81 69.53
N LYS A 851 49.84 -43.57 68.69
CA LYS A 851 49.99 -45.03 68.61
C LYS A 851 51.16 -45.47 67.71
N VAL A 852 51.60 -44.63 66.78
CA VAL A 852 52.68 -44.95 65.84
C VAL A 852 54.04 -45.04 66.53
N ASP A 853 54.27 -44.23 67.56
CA ASP A 853 55.52 -44.26 68.34
C ASP A 853 55.62 -45.48 69.29
N GLU A 854 54.50 -46.04 69.78
CA GLU A 854 54.52 -47.30 70.55
C GLU A 854 54.89 -48.51 69.67
N GLU A 855 54.30 -48.62 68.48
CA GLU A 855 54.57 -49.73 67.54
C GLU A 855 56.02 -49.70 67.02
N LYS A 856 56.55 -48.49 66.78
CA LYS A 856 57.98 -48.26 66.49
C LYS A 856 58.91 -48.76 67.59
N ALA A 857 58.64 -48.41 68.85
CA ALA A 857 59.49 -48.81 69.98
C ALA A 857 59.53 -50.34 70.17
N HIS A 858 58.44 -51.04 69.86
CA HIS A 858 58.41 -52.50 69.88
C HIS A 858 59.30 -53.13 68.79
N VAL A 859 59.24 -52.63 67.55
CA VAL A 859 60.05 -53.14 66.44
C VAL A 859 61.56 -52.94 66.69
N GLU A 860 61.95 -51.78 67.23
CA GLU A 860 63.35 -51.47 67.53
C GLU A 860 63.96 -52.43 68.59
N GLU A 861 63.20 -52.82 69.64
CA GLU A 861 63.68 -53.77 70.66
C GLU A 861 63.73 -55.23 70.14
N VAL A 862 62.81 -55.65 69.27
CA VAL A 862 62.84 -56.98 68.65
C VAL A 862 64.07 -57.14 67.75
N LEU A 863 64.41 -56.11 66.97
CA LEU A 863 65.64 -56.10 66.16
C LEU A 863 66.90 -56.17 67.05
N ARG A 864 66.97 -55.33 68.10
CA ARG A 864 68.10 -55.31 69.05
C ARG A 864 68.34 -56.66 69.73
N ARG A 865 67.27 -57.36 70.13
CA ARG A 865 67.37 -58.71 70.72
C ARG A 865 67.80 -59.77 69.70
N GLY A 866 67.44 -59.59 68.43
CA GLY A 866 67.88 -60.47 67.34
C GLY A 866 69.40 -60.49 67.17
N GLU A 867 70.04 -59.32 67.21
CA GLU A 867 71.50 -59.20 67.10
C GLU A 867 72.25 -59.91 68.24
N GLU A 868 71.76 -59.82 69.48
CA GLU A 868 72.35 -60.56 70.62
C GLU A 868 72.21 -62.08 70.46
N VAL A 869 71.11 -62.57 69.87
CA VAL A 869 70.87 -64.01 69.65
C VAL A 869 71.70 -64.55 68.48
N LEU A 870 71.94 -63.78 67.42
CA LEU A 870 72.76 -64.18 66.26
C LEU A 870 74.21 -64.52 66.63
N LEU A 871 74.77 -63.87 67.65
CA LEU A 871 76.13 -64.15 68.17
C LEU A 871 76.24 -65.47 68.94
N GLN A 872 75.13 -66.14 69.21
CA GLN A 872 75.01 -67.26 70.15
C GLN A 872 74.56 -68.59 69.49
N ILE A 873 74.38 -68.59 68.17
CA ILE A 873 73.95 -69.76 67.38
C ILE A 873 75.17 -70.42 66.70
N PRO A 874 75.43 -71.74 66.93
CA PRO A 874 76.50 -72.48 66.25
C PRO A 874 76.08 -73.09 64.89
N ASP A 875 74.79 -73.01 64.56
CA ASP A 875 74.16 -73.58 63.37
C ASP A 875 73.95 -72.47 62.33
N GLU A 876 74.91 -72.33 61.40
CA GLU A 876 74.91 -71.22 60.43
C GLU A 876 73.64 -71.17 59.57
N ALA A 877 73.00 -72.32 59.26
CA ALA A 877 71.76 -72.34 58.49
C ALA A 877 70.61 -71.63 59.22
N LYS A 878 70.53 -71.78 60.55
CA LYS A 878 69.54 -71.07 61.38
C LYS A 878 69.93 -69.63 61.65
N LYS A 879 71.22 -69.35 61.75
CA LYS A 879 71.76 -68.00 61.88
C LYS A 879 71.46 -67.16 60.63
N GLU A 880 71.58 -67.74 59.44
CA GLU A 880 71.11 -67.14 58.18
C GLU A 880 69.58 -66.98 58.13
N GLU A 881 68.80 -67.95 58.63
CA GLU A 881 67.34 -67.86 58.67
C GLU A 881 66.85 -66.73 59.58
N LEU A 882 67.38 -66.64 60.79
CA LEU A 882 67.08 -65.56 61.73
C LEU A 882 67.52 -64.20 61.17
N SER A 883 68.70 -64.13 60.53
CA SER A 883 69.19 -62.92 59.86
C SER A 883 68.26 -62.46 58.73
N ARG A 884 67.77 -63.39 57.88
CA ARG A 884 66.80 -63.09 56.81
C ARG A 884 65.49 -62.53 57.36
N ASN A 885 64.99 -63.08 58.47
CA ASN A 885 63.73 -62.64 59.08
C ASN A 885 63.86 -61.27 59.78
N LEU A 886 65.00 -60.99 60.43
CA LEU A 886 65.30 -59.67 61.01
C LEU A 886 65.44 -58.59 59.92
N LEU A 887 66.18 -58.88 58.85
CA LEU A 887 66.33 -57.96 57.71
C LEU A 887 64.98 -57.68 57.02
N ARG A 888 64.11 -58.70 56.89
CA ARG A 888 62.74 -58.52 56.38
C ARG A 888 61.93 -57.55 57.26
N LEU A 889 61.97 -57.71 58.58
CA LEU A 889 61.23 -56.84 59.52
C LEU A 889 61.68 -55.38 59.39
N GLN A 890 63.00 -55.17 59.33
CA GLN A 890 63.61 -53.85 59.14
C GLN A 890 63.13 -53.18 57.83
N MET A 891 63.13 -53.92 56.71
CA MET A 891 62.68 -53.41 55.41
C MET A 891 61.18 -53.08 55.38
N GLN A 892 60.32 -53.98 55.87
CA GLN A 892 58.86 -53.73 55.86
C GLN A 892 58.48 -52.51 56.71
N TYR A 893 59.13 -52.31 57.85
CA TYR A 893 58.94 -51.12 58.68
C TYR A 893 59.36 -49.83 57.96
N THR A 894 60.52 -49.82 57.26
CA THR A 894 60.94 -48.63 56.51
C THR A 894 59.99 -48.25 55.37
N THR A 895 59.43 -49.22 54.64
CA THR A 895 58.52 -48.94 53.51
C THR A 895 57.19 -48.33 53.96
N LEU A 896 56.62 -48.80 55.08
CA LEU A 896 55.39 -48.24 55.65
C LEU A 896 55.56 -46.75 56.06
N ARG A 897 56.72 -46.41 56.61
CA ARG A 897 57.06 -45.04 57.04
C ARG A 897 57.10 -44.03 55.87
N GLU A 898 57.53 -44.47 54.69
CA GLU A 898 57.64 -43.59 53.51
C GLU A 898 56.26 -43.34 52.84
N LEU A 899 55.40 -44.36 52.79
CA LEU A 899 54.06 -44.27 52.20
C LEU A 899 53.16 -43.24 52.89
N ASN A 900 53.23 -43.13 54.23
CA ASN A 900 52.41 -42.17 54.98
C ASN A 900 52.80 -40.71 54.69
N ILE A 901 54.07 -40.42 54.39
CA ILE A 901 54.57 -39.05 54.15
C ILE A 901 53.99 -38.48 52.84
N LEU A 902 53.87 -39.30 51.80
CA LEU A 902 53.39 -38.89 50.48
C LEU A 902 51.89 -38.59 50.46
N ARG A 903 51.10 -39.26 51.31
CA ARG A 903 49.63 -39.21 51.27
C ARG A 903 49.02 -37.91 51.84
N VAL A 904 49.79 -37.17 52.64
CA VAL A 904 49.36 -35.91 53.28
C VAL A 904 49.29 -34.73 52.29
N GLN A 905 49.95 -34.82 51.13
CA GLN A 905 50.21 -33.67 50.25
C GLN A 905 49.15 -33.41 49.14
N GLN A 906 48.07 -34.19 49.07
CA GLN A 906 47.17 -34.22 47.90
C GLN A 906 45.72 -33.72 48.13
N THR A 907 45.38 -33.10 49.27
CA THR A 907 43.98 -32.93 49.71
C THR A 907 43.44 -31.48 49.78
N THR A 908 43.89 -30.58 48.89
CA THR A 908 43.37 -29.20 48.84
C THR A 908 43.10 -28.68 47.41
N GLU A 909 41.93 -28.05 47.24
CA GLU A 909 41.42 -27.24 46.10
C GLU A 909 40.81 -27.95 44.86
N VAL A 910 39.49 -27.78 44.66
CA VAL A 910 38.70 -27.55 43.39
C VAL A 910 37.19 -27.78 43.63
N SER A 911 36.30 -26.81 43.29
CA SER A 911 34.81 -26.86 43.10
C SER A 911 34.14 -25.47 43.31
N HIS A 912 33.00 -25.03 42.73
CA HIS A 912 32.20 -25.38 41.53
C HIS A 912 31.16 -24.22 41.20
N ASP A 913 30.25 -24.40 40.21
CA ASP A 913 29.48 -23.36 39.46
C ASP A 913 28.08 -22.87 39.99
N GLY A 914 27.46 -21.88 39.31
CA GLY A 914 26.02 -21.89 38.88
C GLY A 914 25.02 -20.82 39.40
N ILE A 915 23.78 -20.63 38.89
CA ILE A 915 23.17 -20.83 37.53
C ILE A 915 21.72 -20.22 37.40
N ALA A 916 21.29 -19.77 36.20
CA ALA A 916 19.86 -19.64 35.70
C ALA A 916 18.87 -18.62 36.38
N PHE A 917 17.64 -18.25 35.90
CA PHE A 917 16.82 -18.48 34.65
C PHE A 917 15.72 -17.39 34.35
N SER A 918 14.84 -17.64 33.35
CA SER A 918 13.86 -16.77 32.61
C SER A 918 12.40 -16.61 33.17
N TRP A 919 11.59 -15.64 32.65
CA TRP A 919 10.25 -15.84 31.95
C TRP A 919 9.35 -14.56 31.78
N SER A 920 8.16 -14.67 31.12
CA SER A 920 7.42 -13.54 30.44
C SER A 920 5.87 -13.68 30.28
N GLU A 921 5.20 -12.61 29.76
CA GLU A 921 3.94 -12.56 28.95
C GLU A 921 2.51 -12.37 29.60
N THR A 922 1.66 -11.46 29.05
CA THR A 922 0.18 -11.56 28.75
C THR A 922 -0.49 -10.23 28.25
N ARG A 923 -1.82 -10.16 27.98
CA ARG A 923 -2.53 -9.23 27.02
C ARG A 923 -4.03 -8.92 27.35
N LYS A 924 -4.67 -7.92 26.67
CA LYS A 924 -6.15 -7.54 26.57
C LYS A 924 -6.73 -6.59 27.68
N GLU A 925 -7.84 -5.82 27.58
CA GLU A 925 -8.83 -5.37 26.53
C GLU A 925 -9.53 -3.99 26.90
N VAL A 926 -10.64 -3.52 26.24
CA VAL A 926 -11.06 -2.05 26.13
C VAL A 926 -12.61 -1.72 26.15
N SER A 927 -13.02 -0.44 26.44
CA SER A 927 -14.29 0.33 26.08
C SER A 927 -15.53 0.37 27.05
N PRO A 928 -16.66 1.18 26.90
CA PRO A 928 -17.17 2.17 25.87
C PRO A 928 -17.99 3.51 26.31
N GLY A 929 -18.72 4.26 25.39
CA GLY A 929 -19.51 5.56 25.59
C GLY A 929 -20.68 5.97 24.57
N LEU A 930 -21.36 7.19 24.63
CA LEU A 930 -22.69 7.57 23.95
C LEU A 930 -23.16 9.10 23.75
N LEU A 931 -24.28 9.39 22.99
CA LEU A 931 -25.23 10.62 22.83
C LEU A 931 -24.95 11.80 21.79
N GLY A 932 -25.85 12.73 21.28
CA GLY A 932 -27.36 12.92 21.12
C GLY A 932 -27.98 14.38 20.80
N ALA A 933 -29.17 14.55 20.13
CA ALA A 933 -30.19 15.72 20.03
C ALA A 933 -30.09 16.90 18.93
N VAL A 934 -31.01 17.88 18.52
CA VAL A 934 -32.51 18.31 18.47
C VAL A 934 -32.71 19.78 17.82
N VAL A 935 -33.79 20.56 17.38
CA VAL A 935 -35.20 20.67 16.71
C VAL A 935 -35.71 22.21 16.73
N ASP A 936 -36.69 22.93 16.03
CA ASP A 936 -37.44 23.05 14.70
C ASP A 936 -38.53 24.26 14.59
N GLN A 937 -39.18 24.60 13.41
CA GLN A 937 -40.51 25.33 13.06
C GLN A 937 -40.77 26.89 12.70
N THR A 938 -41.91 27.30 11.99
CA THR A 938 -42.21 28.60 11.20
C THR A 938 -43.73 29.08 10.90
N SER A 939 -44.01 30.22 10.13
CA SER A 939 -45.28 30.73 9.36
C SER A 939 -46.21 31.94 9.88
N LEU A 940 -47.16 32.73 9.22
CA LEU A 940 -47.65 33.20 7.81
C LEU A 940 -48.84 34.32 7.79
N GLU A 941 -49.38 34.84 6.62
CA GLU A 941 -50.80 35.41 6.24
C GLU A 941 -51.26 36.94 5.87
N ALA A 942 -52.55 37.26 5.42
CA ALA A 942 -53.11 38.49 4.63
C ALA A 942 -54.70 38.93 4.62
N THR A 943 -55.27 39.93 3.78
CA THR A 943 -56.72 40.21 3.16
C THR A 943 -57.69 41.55 3.31
N PRO A 944 -58.57 42.05 2.30
CA PRO A 944 -59.60 43.25 2.32
C PRO A 944 -60.96 43.35 1.39
N SER A 945 -61.97 44.36 1.45
CA SER A 945 -63.16 44.67 0.44
C SER A 945 -64.39 45.76 0.61
N ARG A 946 -65.04 46.32 -0.51
CA ARG A 946 -66.52 46.78 -0.95
C ARG A 946 -67.43 48.03 -0.43
N GLU A 947 -68.62 48.63 -0.92
CA GLU A 947 -69.63 48.76 -2.11
C GLU A 947 -70.94 49.78 -1.98
N GLU A 948 -71.90 50.08 -2.98
CA GLU A 948 -73.38 50.69 -3.04
C GLU A 948 -73.80 52.00 -3.96
N VAL A 949 -75.01 52.61 -4.37
CA VAL A 949 -76.58 52.51 -4.65
C VAL A 949 -77.33 53.94 -5.04
N VAL A 950 -78.57 54.39 -5.58
CA VAL A 950 -79.85 54.18 -6.49
C VAL A 950 -80.79 55.53 -6.66
N GLU A 951 -82.03 55.93 -7.26
CA GLU A 951 -83.34 55.55 -8.06
C GLU A 951 -84.23 56.73 -8.83
N GLU A 952 -85.62 56.75 -9.07
CA GLU A 952 -86.56 57.59 -10.06
C GLU A 952 -87.89 58.40 -9.53
N GLU A 953 -89.04 59.00 -10.12
CA GLU A 953 -90.02 59.09 -11.35
C GLU A 953 -91.10 60.38 -11.38
N GLU A 954 -92.11 60.60 -12.34
CA GLU A 954 -93.44 61.50 -12.43
C GLU A 954 -93.58 62.98 -13.16
N VAL A 955 -94.66 63.83 -13.56
CA VAL A 955 -96.21 64.05 -13.86
C VAL A 955 -96.64 65.60 -14.28
N GLN A 956 -97.76 66.34 -14.80
CA GLN A 956 -99.22 66.48 -15.41
C GLN A 956 -99.55 67.93 -16.12
N GLU A 957 -100.66 68.66 -16.65
CA GLU A 957 -102.21 68.82 -16.93
C GLU A 957 -102.61 69.92 -18.09
N GLU A 958 -103.72 70.69 -18.54
CA GLU A 958 -105.21 71.18 -18.34
C GLU A 958 -105.93 72.02 -19.58
N GLU A 959 -107.27 72.46 -19.72
CA GLU A 959 -108.01 73.21 -20.92
C GLU A 959 -109.43 74.07 -20.81
N GLU A 960 -110.17 74.56 -21.92
CA GLU A 960 -111.62 75.18 -22.20
C GLU A 960 -111.99 76.74 -22.48
N GLU A 961 -113.20 77.29 -22.93
CA GLU A 961 -114.15 77.24 -24.15
C GLU A 961 -115.31 78.39 -24.22
N VAL A 962 -116.25 78.43 -25.23
CA VAL A 962 -117.68 78.98 -25.34
C VAL A 962 -118.10 80.23 -26.22
N VAL A 963 -119.24 80.15 -26.97
CA VAL A 963 -119.94 81.20 -27.82
C VAL A 963 -121.52 81.13 -27.75
N VAL A 964 -122.29 82.20 -28.11
CA VAL A 964 -123.79 82.22 -28.20
C VAL A 964 -124.35 83.00 -29.44
N VAL A 965 -125.55 82.63 -29.94
CA VAL A 965 -126.19 83.02 -31.23
C VAL A 965 -127.62 83.62 -31.05
N THR A 966 -128.16 84.39 -32.03
CA THR A 966 -129.60 84.54 -32.47
C THR A 966 -129.78 85.73 -33.45
N GLU A 967 -130.78 85.87 -34.35
CA GLU A 967 -131.98 85.07 -34.69
C GLU A 967 -132.36 85.18 -36.21
N VAL A 968 -133.52 84.61 -36.61
CA VAL A 968 -133.88 84.22 -37.99
C VAL A 968 -134.95 85.10 -38.66
N LYS A 969 -134.99 85.05 -40.00
CA LYS A 969 -135.89 85.77 -40.91
C LYS A 969 -137.11 84.91 -41.33
N THR A 970 -138.32 85.46 -41.33
CA THR A 970 -139.52 84.72 -41.79
C THR A 970 -139.50 84.40 -43.30
N PRO A 971 -139.98 83.21 -43.73
CA PRO A 971 -139.74 82.69 -45.08
C PRO A 971 -140.81 83.06 -46.11
N SER A 972 -140.40 83.03 -47.39
CA SER A 972 -141.29 82.92 -48.55
C SER A 972 -141.51 81.45 -48.91
N LEU A 973 -142.77 81.04 -49.06
CA LEU A 973 -143.16 79.71 -49.54
C LEU A 973 -143.13 79.70 -51.07
N LEU A 974 -141.94 79.43 -51.61
CA LEU A 974 -141.65 79.32 -53.04
C LEU A 974 -140.59 78.22 -53.27
N PRO A 975 -140.81 77.27 -54.21
CA PRO A 975 -139.84 76.21 -54.52
C PRO A 975 -138.42 76.70 -54.89
N SER A 976 -138.33 77.91 -55.47
CA SER A 976 -137.06 78.59 -55.78
C SER A 976 -136.19 78.83 -54.56
N ASP A 977 -136.79 79.16 -53.42
CA ASP A 977 -136.06 79.60 -52.24
C ASP A 977 -135.49 78.40 -51.47
N TYR A 978 -136.20 77.26 -51.50
CA TYR A 978 -135.72 75.99 -50.97
C TYR A 978 -134.56 75.42 -51.82
N LEU A 979 -134.65 75.51 -53.16
CA LEU A 979 -133.52 75.18 -54.04
C LEU A 979 -132.31 76.09 -53.81
N LEU A 980 -132.52 77.38 -53.51
CA LEU A 980 -131.45 78.29 -53.12
C LEU A 980 -130.81 77.92 -51.78
N ASP A 981 -131.58 77.42 -50.80
CA ASP A 981 -131.02 76.92 -49.53
C ASP A 981 -130.15 75.68 -49.75
N ILE A 982 -130.59 74.70 -50.57
CA ILE A 982 -129.78 73.52 -50.93
C ILE A 982 -128.45 73.91 -51.59
N ASN A 983 -128.49 74.85 -52.54
CA ASN A 983 -127.28 75.30 -53.24
C ASN A 983 -126.27 76.02 -52.32
N LYS A 984 -126.70 76.71 -51.26
CA LYS A 984 -125.77 77.31 -50.28
C LYS A 984 -124.97 76.26 -49.52
N VAL A 985 -125.64 75.18 -49.11
CA VAL A 985 -124.99 74.12 -48.32
C VAL A 985 -124.06 73.29 -49.20
N LEU A 986 -124.44 73.02 -50.45
CA LEU A 986 -123.54 72.46 -51.47
C LEU A 986 -122.28 73.30 -51.71
N LEU A 987 -122.41 74.63 -51.79
CA LEU A 987 -121.24 75.53 -51.92
C LEU A 987 -120.33 75.44 -50.69
N ALA A 988 -120.88 75.45 -49.48
CA ALA A 988 -120.08 75.34 -48.26
C ALA A 988 -119.45 73.94 -48.06
N MET A 989 -120.04 72.87 -48.61
CA MET A 989 -119.38 71.56 -48.72
C MET A 989 -118.18 71.64 -49.68
N ALA A 990 -118.34 72.27 -50.84
CA ALA A 990 -117.26 72.46 -51.80
C ALA A 990 -116.11 73.32 -51.24
N ASP A 991 -116.42 74.35 -50.43
CA ASP A 991 -115.42 75.13 -49.70
C ASP A 991 -114.61 74.24 -48.72
N ASN A 992 -115.27 73.32 -48.00
CA ASN A 992 -114.58 72.36 -47.12
C ASN A 992 -113.81 71.29 -47.92
N GLU A 993 -114.28 70.87 -49.09
CA GLU A 993 -113.49 70.03 -50.01
C GLU A 993 -112.22 70.78 -50.46
N LEU A 994 -112.32 72.09 -50.71
CA LEU A 994 -111.19 72.96 -51.06
C LEU A 994 -110.20 73.12 -49.90
N LEU A 995 -110.67 73.17 -48.65
CA LEU A 995 -109.83 73.18 -47.45
C LEU A 995 -109.16 71.82 -47.19
N LEU A 996 -109.84 70.70 -47.45
CA LEU A 996 -109.23 69.35 -47.38
C LEU A 996 -108.17 69.13 -48.46
N ASN A 997 -108.38 69.74 -49.64
CA ASN A 997 -107.41 69.80 -50.73
C ASN A 997 -106.45 71.01 -50.61
N SER A 998 -106.44 71.75 -49.51
CA SER A 998 -105.59 72.93 -49.32
C SER A 998 -104.11 72.55 -49.35
N THR A 999 -103.22 73.49 -49.68
CA THR A 999 -101.77 73.24 -49.69
C THR A 999 -101.17 73.00 -48.30
N GLU A 1000 -101.90 73.27 -47.22
CA GLU A 1000 -101.51 72.92 -45.85
C GLU A 1000 -101.73 71.43 -45.62
N LEU A 1001 -102.93 70.91 -45.94
CA LEU A 1001 -103.24 69.49 -45.75
C LEU A 1001 -102.77 68.60 -46.90
N SER A 1002 -102.66 69.07 -48.14
CA SER A 1002 -102.22 68.25 -49.28
C SER A 1002 -100.70 68.12 -49.40
N ARG A 1003 -99.93 68.74 -48.49
CA ARG A 1003 -98.45 68.71 -48.45
C ARG A 1003 -97.93 67.53 -47.60
N GLY A 1004 -96.61 67.40 -47.49
CA GLY A 1004 -95.90 66.23 -46.99
C GLY A 1004 -96.36 65.75 -45.60
N LEU A 1005 -96.40 64.44 -45.42
CA LEU A 1005 -96.93 63.77 -44.22
C LEU A 1005 -96.17 64.10 -42.92
N TYR A 1006 -94.98 64.67 -43.03
CA TYR A 1006 -94.03 64.92 -41.93
C TYR A 1006 -93.57 66.39 -41.89
N GLU A 1007 -94.40 67.32 -42.36
CA GLU A 1007 -94.11 68.76 -42.38
C GLU A 1007 -95.11 69.54 -41.51
N ASP A 1008 -94.61 70.26 -40.50
CA ASP A 1008 -95.39 71.14 -39.62
C ASP A 1008 -96.68 70.50 -39.08
N PHE A 1009 -96.51 69.52 -38.19
CA PHE A 1009 -97.63 68.80 -37.57
C PHE A 1009 -98.62 69.74 -36.84
N SER A 1010 -98.18 70.90 -36.34
CA SER A 1010 -99.07 71.86 -35.68
C SER A 1010 -100.08 72.43 -36.66
N SER A 1011 -99.64 72.99 -37.80
CA SER A 1011 -100.57 73.60 -38.75
C SER A 1011 -101.44 72.56 -39.47
N GLN A 1012 -100.95 71.32 -39.67
CA GLN A 1012 -101.80 70.23 -40.17
C GLN A 1012 -102.88 69.81 -39.15
N GLU A 1013 -102.59 69.81 -37.86
CA GLU A 1013 -103.59 69.53 -36.81
C GLU A 1013 -104.61 70.65 -36.70
N ASP A 1014 -104.16 71.91 -36.66
CA ASP A 1014 -105.02 73.10 -36.63
C ASP A 1014 -105.94 73.18 -37.86
N ALA A 1015 -105.41 72.92 -39.07
CA ALA A 1015 -106.22 72.94 -40.29
C ALA A 1015 -107.25 71.79 -40.32
N LEU A 1016 -106.91 70.58 -39.84
CA LEU A 1016 -107.89 69.49 -39.68
C LEU A 1016 -108.95 69.83 -38.62
N LYS A 1017 -108.60 70.51 -37.53
CA LYS A 1017 -109.56 70.94 -36.50
C LYS A 1017 -110.58 71.93 -37.07
N ASN A 1018 -110.11 73.01 -37.70
CA ASN A 1018 -110.98 74.04 -38.31
C ASN A 1018 -111.96 73.46 -39.35
N ILE A 1019 -111.55 72.44 -40.13
CA ILE A 1019 -112.44 71.77 -41.09
C ILE A 1019 -113.50 70.91 -40.40
N LYS A 1020 -113.13 70.18 -39.34
CA LYS A 1020 -114.08 69.37 -38.56
C LYS A 1020 -115.22 70.24 -38.00
N ASP A 1021 -114.86 71.36 -37.37
CA ASP A 1021 -115.82 72.30 -36.77
C ASP A 1021 -116.74 72.93 -37.84
N SER A 1022 -116.20 73.16 -39.04
CA SER A 1022 -116.92 73.65 -40.22
C SER A 1022 -117.87 72.59 -40.84
N LEU A 1023 -117.51 71.30 -40.78
CA LEU A 1023 -118.36 70.18 -41.20
C LEU A 1023 -119.51 69.95 -40.22
N GLU A 1024 -119.26 69.94 -38.91
CA GLU A 1024 -120.31 69.76 -37.89
C GLU A 1024 -121.42 70.80 -38.05
N ARG A 1025 -121.05 72.07 -38.28
CA ARG A 1025 -122.00 73.15 -38.60
C ARG A 1025 -122.79 72.91 -39.91
N LEU A 1026 -122.27 72.13 -40.86
CA LEU A 1026 -122.98 71.78 -42.09
C LEU A 1026 -123.93 70.59 -41.92
N GLU A 1027 -123.66 69.67 -40.99
CA GLU A 1027 -124.56 68.55 -40.67
C GLU A 1027 -125.94 69.06 -40.24
N ASP A 1028 -125.97 70.05 -39.34
CA ASP A 1028 -127.19 70.77 -38.92
C ASP A 1028 -127.96 71.37 -40.11
N GLN A 1029 -127.25 71.96 -41.07
CA GLN A 1029 -127.86 72.61 -42.23
C GLN A 1029 -128.40 71.59 -43.25
N VAL A 1030 -127.74 70.43 -43.40
CA VAL A 1030 -128.25 69.31 -44.21
C VAL A 1030 -129.50 68.72 -43.58
N ALA A 1031 -129.51 68.52 -42.26
CA ALA A 1031 -130.68 68.02 -41.53
C ALA A 1031 -131.89 68.97 -41.65
N ALA A 1032 -131.69 70.26 -41.42
CA ALA A 1032 -132.74 71.28 -41.54
C ALA A 1032 -133.28 71.46 -42.97
N ILE A 1033 -132.50 71.09 -43.99
CA ILE A 1033 -132.97 71.01 -45.37
C ILE A 1033 -133.91 69.81 -45.56
N HIS A 1034 -133.50 68.60 -45.15
CA HIS A 1034 -134.31 67.38 -45.35
C HIS A 1034 -135.65 67.45 -44.61
N GLU A 1035 -135.71 68.06 -43.43
CA GLU A 1035 -136.97 68.26 -42.70
C GLU A 1035 -137.99 69.10 -43.51
N ARG A 1036 -137.52 70.10 -44.27
CA ARG A 1036 -138.36 71.00 -45.09
C ARG A 1036 -138.73 70.44 -46.47
N GLN A 1037 -138.23 69.27 -46.84
CA GLN A 1037 -138.47 68.64 -48.15
C GLN A 1037 -139.97 68.43 -48.50
N PRO A 1038 -140.84 67.91 -47.62
CA PRO A 1038 -142.19 67.50 -48.01
C PRO A 1038 -143.07 68.67 -48.46
N ASP A 1039 -142.98 69.80 -47.76
CA ASP A 1039 -143.79 70.99 -48.01
C ASP A 1039 -143.34 71.68 -49.32
N ALA A 1040 -142.02 71.80 -49.53
CA ALA A 1040 -141.45 72.36 -50.76
C ALA A 1040 -141.82 71.53 -52.00
N ILE A 1041 -142.01 70.22 -51.87
CA ILE A 1041 -142.48 69.33 -52.94
C ILE A 1041 -144.00 69.48 -53.18
N GLN A 1042 -144.80 69.85 -52.17
CA GLN A 1042 -146.25 69.94 -52.29
C GLN A 1042 -146.72 71.17 -53.10
N GLU A 1043 -146.02 72.30 -52.99
CA GLU A 1043 -146.32 73.52 -53.75
C GLU A 1043 -145.63 73.57 -55.13
N ALA A 1044 -144.67 72.69 -55.38
CA ALA A 1044 -143.85 72.67 -56.59
C ALA A 1044 -144.57 72.09 -57.83
N SER A 1045 -144.26 72.64 -59.00
CA SER A 1045 -144.61 72.00 -60.28
C SER A 1045 -143.83 70.69 -60.46
N ARG A 1046 -144.31 69.80 -61.32
CA ARG A 1046 -143.64 68.50 -61.59
C ARG A 1046 -142.18 68.63 -62.07
N SER A 1047 -141.80 69.76 -62.67
CA SER A 1047 -140.42 70.09 -63.03
C SER A 1047 -139.57 70.51 -61.82
N GLU A 1048 -140.14 71.29 -60.91
CA GLU A 1048 -139.45 71.74 -59.68
C GLU A 1048 -139.28 70.59 -58.68
N VAL A 1049 -140.28 69.69 -58.56
CA VAL A 1049 -140.16 68.47 -57.73
C VAL A 1049 -138.99 67.58 -58.18
N ALA A 1050 -138.78 67.45 -59.49
CA ALA A 1050 -137.63 66.72 -60.03
C ALA A 1050 -136.31 67.40 -59.69
N GLN A 1051 -136.22 68.72 -59.90
CA GLN A 1051 -135.03 69.52 -59.55
C GLN A 1051 -134.70 69.47 -58.04
N ILE A 1052 -135.72 69.46 -57.18
CA ILE A 1052 -135.55 69.27 -55.73
C ILE A 1052 -134.99 67.87 -55.40
N GLY A 1053 -135.52 66.82 -56.04
CA GLY A 1053 -135.00 65.45 -55.88
C GLY A 1053 -133.54 65.29 -56.34
N ASP A 1054 -133.20 65.86 -57.49
CA ASP A 1054 -131.83 65.85 -58.03
C ASP A 1054 -130.87 66.62 -57.10
N ALA A 1055 -131.26 67.83 -56.65
CA ALA A 1055 -130.44 68.67 -55.78
C ALA A 1055 -130.20 68.05 -54.38
N LEU A 1056 -131.20 67.39 -53.79
CA LEU A 1056 -131.04 66.67 -52.52
C LEU A 1056 -130.19 65.40 -52.67
N THR A 1057 -130.25 64.75 -53.83
CA THR A 1057 -129.38 63.60 -54.13
C THR A 1057 -127.92 64.07 -54.25
N GLN A 1058 -127.68 65.23 -54.87
CA GLN A 1058 -126.36 65.85 -54.93
C GLN A 1058 -125.85 66.27 -53.54
N LEU A 1059 -126.69 66.90 -52.71
CA LEU A 1059 -126.35 67.33 -51.35
C LEU A 1059 -125.82 66.17 -50.49
N ASN A 1060 -126.49 65.02 -50.51
CA ASN A 1060 -126.05 63.84 -49.76
C ASN A 1060 -124.77 63.22 -50.33
N ALA A 1061 -124.63 63.20 -51.66
CA ALA A 1061 -123.44 62.63 -52.31
C ALA A 1061 -122.16 63.41 -51.97
N GLU A 1062 -122.24 64.75 -51.91
CA GLU A 1062 -121.09 65.59 -51.52
C GLU A 1062 -120.83 65.53 -50.00
N TRP A 1063 -121.86 65.47 -49.16
CA TRP A 1063 -121.69 65.26 -47.71
C TRP A 1063 -120.90 63.99 -47.39
N ASP A 1064 -121.29 62.86 -47.99
CA ASP A 1064 -120.59 61.58 -47.85
C ASP A 1064 -119.16 61.64 -48.42
N ARG A 1065 -118.89 62.51 -49.40
CA ARG A 1065 -117.58 62.65 -50.06
C ARG A 1065 -116.60 63.42 -49.17
N VAL A 1066 -117.00 64.60 -48.72
CA VAL A 1066 -116.15 65.49 -47.91
C VAL A 1066 -115.84 64.86 -46.56
N ASN A 1067 -116.81 64.20 -45.91
CA ASN A 1067 -116.55 63.45 -44.66
C ASN A 1067 -115.56 62.29 -44.83
N ARG A 1068 -115.60 61.55 -45.94
CA ARG A 1068 -114.59 60.51 -46.20
C ARG A 1068 -113.20 61.11 -46.39
N MET A 1069 -113.09 62.20 -47.16
CA MET A 1069 -111.81 62.89 -47.37
C MET A 1069 -111.22 63.44 -46.06
N TYR A 1070 -112.05 63.94 -45.14
CA TYR A 1070 -111.59 64.34 -43.80
C TYR A 1070 -111.02 63.15 -43.01
N ASN A 1071 -111.78 62.05 -42.91
CA ASN A 1071 -111.39 60.85 -42.17
C ASN A 1071 -110.11 60.20 -42.74
N ASP A 1072 -110.01 60.09 -44.07
CA ASP A 1072 -108.80 59.59 -44.73
C ASP A 1072 -107.59 60.49 -44.44
N ARG A 1073 -107.76 61.82 -44.38
CA ARG A 1073 -106.65 62.75 -44.15
C ARG A 1073 -106.16 62.74 -42.70
N LYS A 1074 -107.07 62.76 -41.72
CA LYS A 1074 -106.74 62.62 -40.28
C LYS A 1074 -106.12 61.25 -39.98
N GLY A 1075 -106.69 60.17 -40.52
CA GLY A 1075 -106.16 58.81 -40.40
C GLY A 1075 -104.81 58.55 -41.11
N CYS A 1076 -104.31 59.52 -41.90
CA CYS A 1076 -102.93 59.54 -42.41
C CYS A 1076 -102.01 60.41 -41.56
N PHE A 1077 -102.50 61.53 -41.02
CA PHE A 1077 -101.77 62.38 -40.08
C PHE A 1077 -101.40 61.63 -38.79
N ASP A 1078 -102.37 60.96 -38.16
CA ASP A 1078 -102.16 60.27 -36.87
C ASP A 1078 -101.09 59.15 -36.97
N LYS A 1079 -100.99 58.49 -38.13
CA LYS A 1079 -99.96 57.47 -38.39
C LYS A 1079 -98.57 58.08 -38.58
N ALA A 1080 -98.48 59.24 -39.25
CA ALA A 1080 -97.20 59.91 -39.47
C ALA A 1080 -96.63 60.45 -38.16
N VAL A 1081 -97.46 60.98 -37.26
CA VAL A 1081 -97.04 61.39 -35.91
C VAL A 1081 -96.44 60.21 -35.13
N GLU A 1082 -97.06 59.03 -35.19
CA GLU A 1082 -96.59 57.86 -34.45
C GLU A 1082 -95.34 57.20 -35.10
N GLU A 1083 -95.28 57.09 -36.44
CA GLU A 1083 -94.06 56.67 -37.18
C GLU A 1083 -92.87 57.60 -36.83
N TRP A 1084 -93.11 58.92 -36.70
CA TRP A 1084 -92.08 59.91 -36.35
C TRP A 1084 -91.62 59.83 -34.89
N ARG A 1085 -92.56 59.69 -33.94
CA ARG A 1085 -92.26 59.56 -32.51
C ARG A 1085 -91.43 58.32 -32.20
N HIS A 1086 -91.86 57.15 -32.69
CA HIS A 1086 -91.12 55.91 -32.46
C HIS A 1086 -89.70 55.98 -33.04
N PHE A 1087 -89.53 56.61 -34.21
CA PHE A 1087 -88.22 56.81 -34.80
C PHE A 1087 -87.29 57.68 -33.92
N HIS A 1088 -87.76 58.82 -33.41
CA HIS A 1088 -86.96 59.67 -32.52
C HIS A 1088 -86.55 58.95 -31.23
N CYS A 1089 -87.41 58.09 -30.67
CA CYS A 1089 -87.04 57.23 -29.54
C CYS A 1089 -85.88 56.29 -29.90
N ASP A 1090 -85.98 55.53 -30.99
CA ASP A 1090 -84.92 54.60 -31.41
C ASP A 1090 -83.58 55.32 -31.73
N LEU A 1091 -83.64 56.56 -32.26
CA LEU A 1091 -82.45 57.38 -32.52
C LEU A 1091 -81.81 57.90 -31.22
N ASN A 1092 -82.61 58.37 -30.26
CA ASN A 1092 -82.12 58.82 -28.96
C ASN A 1092 -81.57 57.65 -28.12
N ASP A 1093 -82.24 56.50 -28.09
CA ASP A 1093 -81.76 55.28 -27.44
C ASP A 1093 -80.39 54.84 -27.99
N LEU A 1094 -80.18 54.95 -29.31
CA LEU A 1094 -78.88 54.65 -29.93
C LEU A 1094 -77.84 55.72 -29.62
N GLY A 1095 -78.20 57.01 -29.68
CA GLY A 1095 -77.31 58.13 -29.38
C GLY A 1095 -76.82 58.11 -27.93
N GLN A 1096 -77.73 57.89 -26.98
CA GLN A 1096 -77.41 57.71 -25.56
C GLN A 1096 -76.47 56.51 -25.36
N TRP A 1097 -76.80 55.34 -25.92
CA TRP A 1097 -75.93 54.16 -25.77
C TRP A 1097 -74.53 54.37 -26.38
N VAL A 1098 -74.40 55.08 -27.50
CA VAL A 1098 -73.08 55.44 -28.06
C VAL A 1098 -72.32 56.34 -27.09
N SER A 1099 -72.97 57.34 -26.48
CA SER A 1099 -72.32 58.21 -25.48
C SER A 1099 -71.93 57.48 -24.20
N GLU A 1100 -72.78 56.57 -23.70
CA GLU A 1100 -72.47 55.68 -22.56
C GLU A 1100 -71.25 54.79 -22.87
N ALA A 1101 -71.19 54.23 -24.08
CA ALA A 1101 -70.05 53.41 -24.53
C ALA A 1101 -68.77 54.24 -24.77
N GLU A 1102 -68.87 55.48 -25.27
CA GLU A 1102 -67.73 56.40 -25.38
C GLU A 1102 -67.19 56.81 -23.99
N GLN A 1103 -68.07 56.95 -22.99
CA GLN A 1103 -67.71 57.27 -21.60
C GLN A 1103 -67.00 56.09 -20.92
N VAL A 1104 -67.55 54.87 -21.01
CA VAL A 1104 -66.88 53.65 -20.50
C VAL A 1104 -65.49 53.44 -21.13
N LEU A 1105 -65.32 53.80 -22.40
CA LEU A 1105 -64.01 53.77 -23.08
C LEU A 1105 -63.01 54.81 -22.55
N ALA A 1106 -63.49 55.91 -21.97
CA ALA A 1106 -62.71 57.06 -21.50
C ALA A 1106 -62.38 57.02 -20.00
N ASP A 1107 -63.25 56.43 -19.16
CA ASP A 1107 -63.01 56.35 -17.71
C ASP A 1107 -61.97 55.29 -17.31
N GLY A 1108 -61.48 54.48 -18.26
CA GLY A 1108 -60.29 53.65 -18.13
C GLY A 1108 -60.37 52.49 -17.11
N LYS A 1109 -61.53 52.27 -16.49
CA LYS A 1109 -61.76 51.24 -15.47
C LYS A 1109 -63.07 50.51 -15.72
N GLY A 1110 -63.03 49.19 -15.69
CA GLY A 1110 -64.19 48.33 -15.91
C GLY A 1110 -65.35 48.64 -14.96
N PRO A 1111 -66.59 48.81 -15.45
CA PRO A 1111 -67.76 48.99 -14.58
C PRO A 1111 -68.02 47.71 -13.79
N THR A 1112 -67.94 47.79 -12.46
CA THR A 1112 -68.11 46.64 -11.55
C THR A 1112 -69.58 46.21 -11.37
N ALA A 1113 -70.34 46.14 -12.47
CA ALA A 1113 -71.68 45.57 -12.53
C ALA A 1113 -72.00 45.01 -13.93
N PRO A 1114 -72.48 43.75 -14.07
CA PRO A 1114 -72.89 43.22 -15.36
C PRO A 1114 -74.17 43.91 -15.87
N LEU A 1115 -74.10 44.51 -17.07
CA LEU A 1115 -75.16 45.29 -17.73
C LEU A 1115 -76.46 44.48 -17.97
N THR A 1116 -77.27 44.29 -16.92
CA THR A 1116 -78.45 43.43 -16.97
C THR A 1116 -79.69 44.03 -16.29
N ARG A 1117 -80.65 44.44 -17.13
CA ARG A 1117 -82.11 44.46 -16.86
C ARG A 1117 -82.60 45.30 -15.66
N ARG A 1118 -82.71 46.62 -15.83
CA ARG A 1118 -83.63 47.42 -14.99
C ARG A 1118 -84.50 48.46 -15.74
N ARG A 1119 -85.09 48.05 -16.88
CA ARG A 1119 -86.31 48.65 -17.47
C ARG A 1119 -87.00 47.66 -18.44
N ARG A 1120 -87.82 46.75 -17.89
CA ARG A 1120 -88.63 45.77 -18.67
C ARG A 1120 -89.90 45.26 -17.96
N ARG A 1121 -90.61 46.15 -17.26
CA ARG A 1121 -92.00 46.00 -16.81
C ARG A 1121 -92.68 47.37 -16.91
N ARG A 1122 -93.94 47.40 -17.39
CA ARG A 1122 -94.49 48.49 -18.23
C ARG A 1122 -93.69 48.57 -19.57
N THR A 1123 -94.29 48.59 -20.75
CA THR A 1123 -95.70 48.41 -21.17
C THR A 1123 -95.99 47.00 -21.71
N ARG A 1124 -97.26 46.57 -21.63
CA ARG A 1124 -97.80 45.46 -22.45
C ARG A 1124 -99.30 45.69 -22.73
N ARG A 1125 -99.57 46.85 -23.31
CA ARG A 1125 -100.74 47.19 -24.12
C ARG A 1125 -100.28 48.17 -25.17
#